data_AF-A0A535BZY2-F1
#
_entry.id   AF-A0A535BZY2-F1
#
_cell.length_a   1.000
_cell.length_b   1.000
_cell.length_c   1.000
_cell.angle_alpha   90.00
_cell.angle_beta   90.00
_cell.angle_gamma   90.00
#
_symmetry.space_group_name_H-M   'P 1'
#
loop_
_entity.id
_entity.type
_entity.pdbx_description
1 polymer ?
#
loop_
_entity_poly.entity_id
_entity_poly.type
_entity_poly.pdbx_seq_one_letter_code
_entity_poly.pdbx_strand_id
1 'polypeptide(L)'
;MSLVEALSNDEKTIRPAGAAAASAVSGADSAIIDAIVTSQAAVSPLTRIGLSPPYSIQKQDARLADEDFNESRICASHDLQRVAIGDLIDQDDDLFDLRAQRRHVFAGHLHLHKREGVAVSRALSPPVEFHVVAMIEPEHRQDRTPCRLLIGRNVGDPGDHRLDHSPAPEGLRSSPGGHMDANERKRLIRQYRDGYRVVVKALDGVTDDELDHSATGEWTPRQIAHHLADSEMMSAIRIRRLLAEPEPVIYGYDEKGFAERLTGDRPIRPSLEAMRWARETCSQAEDLRRSRARPRRPDQAREAQSVSVATTQSMLEAAIALSQTRRKADLDDLIEELRIPSISALAERRADCVRNAHWLGDRFETMGMKSQIVDVDGGNPIVIADWNEHPGKSHLTIYGHYDVQPVDPLEEWRSPPFEPAVRDGEVWARGAADNKGNHMATVKAVEHLFAAGGPPINLRFVIEGEEETTGIALPRFLRTHGGDLETDAVLIWDGGMDEDGHPTLATALRGLFYTQLRAKGAAVDLHSGTYGGVAPNPINTLARVIGELKDRHGHITIPGFYDAVRAPSPEELAAWKQKDARYVETVKGMIGAKTLEGEDGFLALERAGSRPTLDANGFIGGFTGQGAKTVIPAAASAKVSMRLVPDQDPQAIQAAFEKHVRELTTPGVEISVEVLGSAPPVTCDVDNDAARALREAYRQAFGKETALIRVGGSIPVAVDFQEAVGAPLVISGIAQADSAIHSPNEHLVIDNYHRGIEAVIRFICGLAEG
;
A
#
# COMPACT_ATOMS: atom_id res chain seq x y z
N MET A 1 -13.65 -33.64 57.96
CA MET A 1 -12.69 -32.74 58.64
C MET A 1 -12.01 -31.94 57.53
N SER A 2 -11.87 -30.62 57.55
CA SER A 2 -12.37 -29.55 58.46
C SER A 2 -11.93 -28.20 57.85
N LEU A 3 -12.59 -27.06 58.01
CA LEU A 3 -13.86 -26.71 58.68
C LEU A 3 -14.50 -25.49 57.95
N VAL A 4 -15.69 -25.05 58.39
CA VAL A 4 -16.32 -23.79 57.98
C VAL A 4 -16.65 -22.98 59.24
N GLU A 5 -16.25 -21.70 59.29
CA GLU A 5 -16.70 -20.65 60.23
C GLU A 5 -16.20 -19.30 59.64
N ALA A 6 -17.05 -18.27 59.45
CA ALA A 6 -17.48 -17.25 60.42
C ALA A 6 -16.35 -16.26 60.80
N LEU A 7 -16.50 -14.94 60.98
CA LEU A 7 -17.50 -13.87 60.76
C LEU A 7 -16.94 -12.64 61.53
N SER A 8 -17.44 -11.43 61.25
CA SER A 8 -17.51 -10.28 62.20
C SER A 8 -16.28 -9.36 62.44
N ASN A 9 -16.49 -8.06 62.15
CA ASN A 9 -15.91 -6.83 62.75
C ASN A 9 -14.38 -6.56 62.59
N ASP A 10 -13.90 -5.31 62.51
CA ASP A 10 -14.41 -4.07 63.11
C ASP A 10 -14.18 -2.83 62.22
N GLU A 11 -15.20 -1.97 62.03
CA GLU A 11 -15.06 -0.66 61.35
C GLU A 11 -14.79 0.46 62.37
N LYS A 12 -13.88 1.41 62.08
CA LYS A 12 -13.86 2.71 62.80
C LYS A 12 -13.53 3.93 61.93
N THR A 13 -14.41 4.94 62.08
CA THR A 13 -14.24 6.40 61.87
C THR A 13 -14.08 6.95 60.44
N ILE A 14 -15.13 7.69 60.02
CA ILE A 14 -15.20 8.59 58.85
C ILE A 14 -15.32 10.05 59.36
N ARG A 15 -14.72 11.02 58.63
CA ARG A 15 -15.13 12.44 58.40
C ARG A 15 -13.92 13.42 58.42
N PRO A 16 -13.97 14.55 57.67
CA PRO A 16 -14.46 14.69 56.29
C PRO A 16 -13.56 15.60 55.40
N ALA A 17 -13.33 15.26 54.14
CA ALA A 17 -12.54 16.08 53.20
C ALA A 17 -13.33 17.26 52.57
N GLY A 18 -14.07 18.02 53.40
CA GLY A 18 -14.98 19.09 52.98
C GLY A 18 -14.30 20.43 52.67
N ALA A 19 -13.40 20.49 51.69
CA ALA A 19 -12.75 21.75 51.27
C ALA A 19 -12.33 21.81 49.78
N ALA A 20 -12.00 20.69 49.15
CA ALA A 20 -11.33 20.68 47.84
C ALA A 20 -12.21 21.06 46.63
N ALA A 21 -13.54 20.93 46.74
CA ALA A 21 -14.45 21.19 45.61
C ALA A 21 -14.54 22.68 45.21
N ALA A 22 -14.39 23.59 46.17
CA ALA A 22 -14.60 25.03 45.93
C ALA A 22 -13.47 25.70 45.13
N SER A 23 -12.25 25.14 45.12
CA SER A 23 -11.12 25.67 44.33
C SER A 23 -11.03 25.08 42.91
N ALA A 24 -11.76 23.99 42.63
CA ALA A 24 -11.78 23.37 41.29
C ALA A 24 -12.52 24.26 40.29
N VAL A 25 -13.71 24.76 40.65
CA VAL A 25 -14.56 25.60 39.80
C VAL A 25 -13.83 26.87 39.36
N SER A 26 -13.21 27.61 40.30
CA SER A 26 -12.42 28.81 39.98
C SER A 26 -11.18 28.54 39.11
N GLY A 27 -10.70 27.29 39.07
CA GLY A 27 -9.63 26.88 38.16
C GLY A 27 -10.13 26.64 36.74
N ALA A 28 -11.32 26.08 36.59
CA ALA A 28 -11.97 25.86 35.29
C ALA A 28 -12.30 27.19 34.60
N ASP A 29 -12.92 28.15 35.32
CA ASP A 29 -13.23 29.48 34.78
C ASP A 29 -11.99 30.18 34.21
N SER A 30 -10.88 30.17 34.96
CA SER A 30 -9.60 30.76 34.50
C SER A 30 -9.07 30.05 33.26
N ALA A 31 -9.09 28.72 33.24
CA ALA A 31 -8.58 27.93 32.11
C ALA A 31 -9.43 28.08 30.85
N ILE A 32 -10.76 28.23 30.98
CA ILE A 32 -11.68 28.48 29.86
C ILE A 32 -11.48 29.89 29.31
N ILE A 33 -11.34 30.92 30.17
CA ILE A 33 -11.04 32.29 29.74
C ILE A 33 -9.67 32.37 29.05
N ASP A 34 -8.63 31.75 29.62
CA ASP A 34 -7.30 31.69 28.99
C ASP A 34 -7.33 30.91 27.66
N ALA A 35 -8.17 29.87 27.53
CA ALA A 35 -8.36 29.14 26.29
C ALA A 35 -9.09 29.98 25.23
N ILE A 36 -10.10 30.78 25.60
CA ILE A 36 -10.79 31.73 24.70
C ILE A 36 -9.81 32.81 24.22
N VAL A 37 -9.07 33.43 25.14
CA VAL A 37 -8.06 34.45 24.82
C VAL A 37 -6.96 33.88 23.93
N THR A 38 -6.48 32.68 24.22
CA THR A 38 -5.47 31.99 23.38
C THR A 38 -6.02 31.61 22.01
N SER A 39 -7.29 31.20 21.93
CA SER A 39 -7.98 30.86 20.67
C SER A 39 -8.15 32.10 19.78
N GLN A 40 -8.68 33.20 20.32
CA GLN A 40 -8.82 34.47 19.57
C GLN A 40 -7.46 35.08 19.22
N ALA A 41 -6.46 34.99 20.11
CA ALA A 41 -5.09 35.38 19.80
C ALA A 41 -4.47 34.54 18.67
N ALA A 42 -4.91 33.29 18.46
CA ALA A 42 -4.51 32.42 17.36
C ALA A 42 -5.23 32.71 16.03
N VAL A 43 -6.22 33.62 15.99
CA VAL A 43 -6.79 34.17 14.73
C VAL A 43 -5.94 35.35 14.22
N SER A 44 -5.36 36.13 15.14
CA SER A 44 -4.48 37.28 14.84
C SER A 44 -3.24 37.03 13.94
N PRO A 45 -2.61 35.83 13.87
CA PRO A 45 -1.43 35.60 13.04
C PRO A 45 -1.71 35.66 11.54
N LEU A 46 -2.93 35.36 11.10
CA LEU A 46 -3.30 35.33 9.67
C LEU A 46 -3.03 36.68 8.97
N THR A 47 -3.26 37.79 9.67
CA THR A 47 -2.94 39.16 9.22
C THR A 47 -1.44 39.39 8.96
N ARG A 48 -0.56 38.51 9.47
CA ARG A 48 0.91 38.53 9.25
C ARG A 48 1.40 37.48 8.24
N ILE A 49 0.54 36.60 7.72
CA ILE A 49 0.95 35.50 6.81
C ILE A 49 1.33 36.00 5.40
N GLY A 50 1.10 37.27 5.09
CA GLY A 50 1.62 37.95 3.89
C GLY A 50 0.72 37.86 2.66
N LEU A 51 -0.57 37.55 2.85
CA LEU A 51 -1.58 37.56 1.79
C LEU A 51 -2.06 39.00 1.56
N SER A 52 -1.56 39.67 0.53
CA SER A 52 -2.01 41.03 0.17
C SER A 52 -1.96 41.33 -1.35
N PRO A 53 -2.81 40.69 -2.17
CA PRO A 53 -3.46 41.38 -3.28
C PRO A 53 -4.57 42.32 -2.75
N PRO A 54 -5.13 43.23 -3.56
CA PRO A 54 -6.27 44.04 -3.14
C PRO A 54 -7.50 43.16 -2.87
N TYR A 55 -8.17 43.38 -1.74
CA TYR A 55 -9.45 42.76 -1.39
C TYR A 55 -10.46 43.85 -1.00
N SER A 56 -11.75 43.56 -1.17
CA SER A 56 -12.83 44.47 -0.78
C SER A 56 -13.63 43.91 0.39
N ILE A 57 -13.99 44.77 1.34
CA ILE A 57 -14.87 44.44 2.46
C ILE A 57 -16.22 45.11 2.18
N GLN A 58 -17.26 44.30 2.00
CA GLN A 58 -18.65 44.76 2.04
C GLN A 58 -19.25 44.38 3.39
N LYS A 59 -19.84 45.37 4.08
CA LYS A 59 -20.85 45.11 5.10
C LYS A 59 -22.17 44.85 4.40
N GLN A 60 -22.84 43.74 4.72
CA GLN A 60 -24.25 43.59 4.37
C GLN A 60 -25.09 44.40 5.36
N ASP A 61 -25.94 45.29 4.85
CA ASP A 61 -27.06 45.81 5.63
C ASP A 61 -28.08 44.68 5.83
N ALA A 62 -28.45 44.43 7.09
CA ALA A 62 -29.37 43.35 7.46
C ALA A 62 -30.83 43.68 7.11
N ARG A 63 -31.17 43.63 5.81
CA ARG A 63 -32.53 43.75 5.27
C ARG A 63 -32.80 42.84 4.08
N LEU A 64 -32.91 41.55 4.35
CA LEU A 64 -33.90 40.70 3.67
C LEU A 64 -34.75 40.04 4.75
N ALA A 65 -36.06 40.19 4.61
CA ALA A 65 -37.07 39.56 5.45
C ALA A 65 -37.92 38.64 4.57
N ASP A 66 -38.55 37.65 5.20
CA ASP A 66 -39.80 36.99 4.80
C ASP A 66 -40.13 36.93 3.29
N GLU A 67 -39.59 35.94 2.58
CA GLU A 67 -40.28 35.34 1.42
C GLU A 67 -40.19 33.81 1.50
N ASP A 68 -41.34 33.13 1.41
CA ASP A 68 -41.43 31.67 1.37
C ASP A 68 -40.82 31.10 0.09
N PHE A 69 -39.92 30.13 0.18
CA PHE A 69 -39.53 29.29 -0.96
C PHE A 69 -40.10 27.88 -0.81
N ASN A 70 -41.33 27.74 -1.29
CA ASN A 70 -42.10 26.50 -1.30
C ASN A 70 -41.65 25.57 -2.45
N GLU A 71 -42.06 24.30 -2.39
CA GLU A 71 -41.77 23.29 -3.40
C GLU A 71 -42.35 23.65 -4.78
N SER A 72 -41.57 23.48 -5.85
CA SER A 72 -41.85 22.54 -6.95
C SER A 72 -41.20 22.91 -8.31
N ARG A 73 -40.89 21.85 -9.07
CA ARG A 73 -40.80 21.82 -10.55
C ARG A 73 -39.90 22.82 -11.29
N ILE A 74 -38.71 22.33 -11.63
CA ILE A 74 -38.27 22.35 -13.04
C ILE A 74 -38.09 20.89 -13.49
N CYS A 75 -38.95 20.42 -14.41
CA CYS A 75 -38.75 19.19 -15.18
C CYS A 75 -37.82 19.52 -16.37
N ALA A 76 -36.75 18.79 -16.70
CA ALA A 76 -36.55 17.36 -16.97
C ALA A 76 -36.66 16.98 -18.47
N SER A 77 -35.53 16.58 -19.05
CA SER A 77 -35.38 15.83 -20.31
C SER A 77 -34.21 14.84 -20.12
N HIS A 78 -34.46 13.55 -19.87
CA HIS A 78 -34.64 12.46 -20.87
C HIS A 78 -33.32 12.00 -21.55
N ASP A 79 -33.04 10.72 -21.88
CA ASP A 79 -33.61 9.38 -21.52
C ASP A 79 -32.74 8.26 -22.18
N LEU A 80 -32.76 6.94 -21.87
CA LEU A 80 -32.93 6.16 -20.61
C LEU A 80 -32.66 4.63 -20.88
N GLN A 81 -31.68 3.99 -20.22
CA GLN A 81 -31.54 2.50 -20.10
C GLN A 81 -30.50 2.16 -18.99
N ARG A 82 -30.71 1.31 -17.95
CA ARG A 82 -31.45 0.03 -17.72
C ARG A 82 -30.85 -1.17 -18.49
N VAL A 83 -30.73 -2.41 -17.98
CA VAL A 83 -31.55 -3.28 -17.07
C VAL A 83 -30.59 -4.27 -16.32
N ALA A 84 -30.84 -4.95 -15.18
CA ALA A 84 -31.62 -4.81 -13.92
C ALA A 84 -31.37 -6.10 -13.05
N ILE A 85 -32.29 -6.45 -12.10
CA ILE A 85 -32.39 -7.71 -11.30
C ILE A 85 -31.49 -7.77 -10.03
N GLY A 86 -31.99 -8.13 -8.84
CA GLY A 86 -33.37 -8.51 -8.46
C GLY A 86 -33.59 -8.72 -6.94
N ASP A 87 -34.85 -8.93 -6.54
CA ASP A 87 -35.35 -8.86 -5.15
C ASP A 87 -35.52 -10.22 -4.45
N LEU A 88 -35.55 -10.21 -3.09
CA LEU A 88 -36.36 -11.01 -2.13
C LEU A 88 -35.85 -10.66 -0.69
N ILE A 89 -36.63 -10.21 0.32
CA ILE A 89 -37.83 -10.77 0.99
C ILE A 89 -37.50 -12.00 1.85
N ASP A 90 -37.89 -12.16 3.12
CA ASP A 90 -38.37 -11.30 4.24
C ASP A 90 -38.14 -12.14 5.56
N GLN A 91 -38.63 -11.93 6.80
CA GLN A 91 -39.72 -11.17 7.45
C GLN A 91 -39.37 -10.89 8.94
N ASP A 92 -40.02 -9.92 9.59
CA ASP A 92 -41.09 -10.16 10.61
C ASP A 92 -41.63 -8.85 11.21
N ASP A 93 -42.85 -8.90 11.76
CA ASP A 93 -43.77 -7.74 11.93
C ASP A 93 -44.04 -7.28 13.38
N ASP A 94 -44.59 -6.05 13.46
CA ASP A 94 -45.65 -5.56 14.36
C ASP A 94 -45.39 -4.88 15.74
N LEU A 95 -46.34 -3.99 16.09
CA LEU A 95 -46.72 -3.44 17.42
C LEU A 95 -45.66 -2.66 18.26
N PHE A 96 -45.77 -1.33 18.46
CA PHE A 96 -46.90 -0.66 19.15
C PHE A 96 -46.95 0.89 18.95
N ASP A 97 -48.14 1.48 19.02
CA ASP A 97 -48.40 2.94 19.12
C ASP A 97 -48.62 3.39 20.58
N LEU A 98 -48.34 4.67 20.89
CA LEU A 98 -49.16 5.47 21.82
C LEU A 98 -48.82 6.97 21.79
N ARG A 99 -49.81 7.82 21.47
CA ARG A 99 -49.73 9.29 21.61
C ARG A 99 -50.40 9.83 22.88
N ALA A 100 -49.66 10.71 23.56
CA ALA A 100 -50.11 11.91 24.30
C ALA A 100 -51.03 11.80 25.55
N GLN A 101 -50.70 12.61 26.56
CA GLN A 101 -51.62 13.61 27.13
C GLN A 101 -50.86 14.76 27.83
N ARG A 102 -51.56 15.84 28.22
CA ARG A 102 -51.03 17.13 28.73
C ARG A 102 -51.67 17.53 30.07
N ARG A 103 -51.10 18.58 30.70
CA ARG A 103 -51.66 19.47 31.78
C ARG A 103 -51.53 18.94 33.22
N HIS A 104 -51.32 19.77 34.27
CA HIS A 104 -50.88 21.18 34.40
C HIS A 104 -50.59 21.55 35.89
N VAL A 105 -50.01 22.74 36.11
CA VAL A 105 -50.38 23.76 37.14
C VAL A 105 -49.61 23.92 38.47
N PHE A 106 -49.08 25.15 38.62
CA PHE A 106 -48.77 26.03 39.77
C PHE A 106 -47.72 25.78 40.90
N ALA A 107 -46.96 26.87 41.08
CA ALA A 107 -46.55 27.55 42.33
C ALA A 107 -45.33 27.03 43.12
N GLY A 108 -44.66 28.00 43.76
CA GLY A 108 -43.51 27.81 44.66
C GLY A 108 -43.29 29.08 45.50
N HIS A 109 -42.29 29.07 46.38
CA HIS A 109 -41.80 30.27 47.09
C HIS A 109 -40.35 30.08 47.56
N LEU A 110 -39.67 31.19 47.83
CA LEU A 110 -38.27 31.31 48.26
C LEU A 110 -38.22 31.73 49.75
N HIS A 111 -37.23 31.29 50.56
CA HIS A 111 -36.46 32.17 51.48
C HIS A 111 -35.33 31.47 52.31
N LEU A 112 -34.08 31.78 51.95
CA LEU A 112 -32.91 32.19 52.77
C LEU A 112 -32.81 31.89 54.29
N HIS A 113 -31.63 31.35 54.70
CA HIS A 113 -30.65 31.88 55.70
C HIS A 113 -29.68 30.76 56.20
N LYS A 114 -28.42 30.94 56.67
CA LYS A 114 -27.43 32.03 56.98
C LYS A 114 -26.00 31.44 56.74
N ARG A 115 -24.93 32.16 56.34
CA ARG A 115 -23.99 33.03 57.10
C ARG A 115 -23.40 32.39 58.38
N GLU A 116 -22.13 32.53 58.79
CA GLU A 116 -20.93 33.36 58.47
C GLU A 116 -19.63 32.50 58.64
N GLY A 117 -18.37 32.89 58.38
CA GLY A 117 -17.71 34.12 57.92
C GLY A 117 -16.15 34.06 58.12
N VAL A 118 -15.42 35.20 57.93
CA VAL A 118 -13.94 35.40 58.10
C VAL A 118 -13.08 34.80 56.95
N ALA A 119 -12.37 35.51 56.05
CA ALA A 119 -11.43 36.67 56.08
C ALA A 119 -9.97 36.27 56.47
N VAL A 120 -8.85 36.83 55.99
CA VAL A 120 -8.46 38.07 55.26
C VAL A 120 -7.14 37.77 54.45
N SER A 121 -6.43 38.62 53.66
CA SER A 121 -6.50 40.04 53.23
C SER A 121 -5.57 40.35 52.01
N ARG A 122 -5.97 41.32 51.16
CA ARG A 122 -5.16 42.32 50.40
C ARG A 122 -3.78 41.96 49.77
N ALA A 123 -3.70 42.12 48.44
CA ALA A 123 -2.76 43.02 47.76
C ALA A 123 -3.30 43.41 46.37
N LEU A 124 -3.45 44.72 46.06
CA LEU A 124 -3.98 45.21 44.77
C LEU A 124 -3.55 46.66 44.47
N SER A 125 -2.97 46.89 43.28
CA SER A 125 -2.95 48.12 42.45
C SER A 125 -1.74 48.12 41.49
N PRO A 126 -1.76 48.82 40.34
CA PRO A 126 -2.86 49.57 39.72
C PRO A 126 -3.54 48.80 38.55
N PRO A 127 -4.68 49.27 38.01
CA PRO A 127 -5.27 48.70 36.79
C PRO A 127 -4.49 49.08 35.54
N VAL A 128 -4.64 48.28 34.47
CA VAL A 128 -4.26 48.65 33.09
C VAL A 128 -5.54 49.00 32.34
N GLU A 129 -5.81 50.29 32.17
CA GLU A 129 -6.86 50.76 31.25
C GLU A 129 -6.37 50.62 29.81
N PHE A 130 -7.18 50.00 28.94
CA PHE A 130 -7.00 50.11 27.49
C PHE A 130 -7.97 51.13 26.92
N HIS A 131 -7.48 52.35 26.68
CA HIS A 131 -8.24 53.37 25.98
C HIS A 131 -8.51 52.96 24.52
N VAL A 132 -9.78 52.76 24.17
CA VAL A 132 -10.23 52.91 22.78
C VAL A 132 -10.80 54.32 22.64
N VAL A 133 -9.97 55.26 22.17
CA VAL A 133 -10.39 56.64 21.89
C VAL A 133 -11.22 56.67 20.62
N ALA A 134 -12.54 56.58 20.76
CA ALA A 134 -13.49 56.83 19.68
C ALA A 134 -13.65 58.34 19.43
N MET A 135 -12.81 58.90 18.56
CA MET A 135 -12.84 60.33 18.17
C MET A 135 -13.62 60.55 16.87
N ILE A 136 -14.95 60.57 16.96
CA ILE A 136 -15.84 61.29 16.02
C ILE A 136 -16.96 61.93 16.84
N GLU A 137 -17.00 63.26 16.89
CA GLU A 137 -18.17 64.01 17.38
C GLU A 137 -19.32 63.96 16.35
N PRO A 138 -20.60 63.98 16.80
CA PRO A 138 -21.74 63.99 15.88
C PRO A 138 -21.97 65.39 15.29
N GLU A 139 -22.36 65.49 14.01
CA GLU A 139 -23.58 66.23 13.59
C GLU A 139 -23.92 66.20 12.08
N HIS A 140 -25.23 66.23 11.82
CA HIS A 140 -26.05 66.40 10.61
C HIS A 140 -25.49 67.02 9.29
N ARG A 141 -25.74 66.31 8.16
CA ARG A 141 -26.51 66.71 6.91
C ARG A 141 -26.16 65.75 5.75
N GLN A 142 -27.07 65.26 4.89
CA GLN A 142 -28.02 65.89 3.94
C GLN A 142 -27.41 66.61 2.72
N ASP A 143 -26.92 65.86 1.73
CA ASP A 143 -27.40 65.78 0.32
C ASP A 143 -26.59 64.68 -0.42
N ARG A 144 -27.13 63.79 -1.26
CA ARG A 144 -27.85 63.87 -2.55
C ARG A 144 -26.97 64.05 -3.81
N THR A 145 -27.24 63.16 -4.77
CA THR A 145 -26.94 63.20 -6.22
C THR A 145 -25.48 63.03 -6.68
N PRO A 146 -25.24 62.47 -7.90
CA PRO A 146 -23.95 61.85 -8.25
C PRO A 146 -23.13 62.65 -9.28
N CYS A 147 -21.80 62.61 -9.16
CA CYS A 147 -20.87 63.12 -10.16
C CYS A 147 -20.18 61.98 -10.93
N ARG A 148 -20.78 61.60 -12.06
CA ARG A 148 -20.15 60.79 -13.10
C ARG A 148 -19.43 61.73 -14.06
N LEU A 149 -18.12 61.63 -14.19
CA LEU A 149 -17.38 62.26 -15.29
C LEU A 149 -16.67 61.20 -16.12
N LEU A 150 -16.76 61.33 -17.44
CA LEU A 150 -16.31 60.30 -18.37
C LEU A 150 -14.90 60.57 -18.89
N ILE A 151 -14.08 59.52 -18.78
CA ILE A 151 -13.15 59.02 -19.79
C ILE A 151 -13.01 59.94 -21.01
N GLY A 152 -11.84 60.54 -21.14
CA GLY A 152 -11.18 60.56 -22.44
C GLY A 152 -10.17 59.41 -22.57
N ARG A 153 -9.49 59.38 -23.71
CA ARG A 153 -9.15 58.18 -24.47
C ARG A 153 -7.95 58.52 -25.39
N ASN A 154 -7.11 57.56 -25.80
CA ASN A 154 -6.30 57.73 -27.02
C ASN A 154 -5.76 56.39 -27.50
N VAL A 155 -6.39 55.85 -28.54
CA VAL A 155 -5.65 55.17 -29.59
C VAL A 155 -5.33 56.29 -30.60
N GLY A 156 -6.18 56.47 -31.61
CA GLY A 156 -6.76 57.80 -31.80
C GLY A 156 -7.95 57.98 -30.86
N ASP A 157 -8.40 59.24 -30.69
CA ASP A 157 -9.67 59.63 -30.05
C ASP A 157 -9.69 59.46 -28.49
N PRO A 158 -10.21 60.40 -27.67
CA PRO A 158 -9.44 61.56 -27.16
C PRO A 158 -9.57 61.86 -25.63
N GLY A 159 -8.47 62.21 -24.92
CA GLY A 159 -8.43 62.86 -23.57
C GLY A 159 -7.87 62.10 -22.32
N ASP A 160 -6.56 62.13 -22.05
CA ASP A 160 -5.98 61.75 -20.74
C ASP A 160 -6.43 62.70 -19.59
N HIS A 161 -6.59 62.18 -18.36
CA HIS A 161 -6.57 62.99 -17.14
C HIS A 161 -6.08 62.21 -15.89
N ARG A 162 -4.95 62.67 -15.34
CA ARG A 162 -4.45 62.30 -14.01
C ARG A 162 -4.96 63.25 -12.92
N LEU A 163 -5.31 62.70 -11.76
CA LEU A 163 -5.08 63.30 -10.43
C LEU A 163 -4.61 62.13 -9.54
N ASP A 164 -3.32 62.06 -9.21
CA ASP A 164 -2.61 62.81 -8.16
C ASP A 164 -2.77 62.19 -6.76
N HIS A 165 -1.67 61.69 -6.23
CA HIS A 165 -1.60 60.98 -4.96
C HIS A 165 -1.25 61.95 -3.82
N SER A 166 -2.26 62.66 -3.31
CA SER A 166 -2.12 63.25 -1.96
C SER A 166 -1.92 62.12 -0.94
N PRO A 167 -0.99 62.24 0.03
CA PRO A 167 -0.51 61.08 0.77
C PRO A 167 -1.54 60.47 1.73
N ALA A 168 -1.40 59.16 1.98
CA ALA A 168 -1.93 58.57 3.19
C ALA A 168 -1.26 59.25 4.42
N PRO A 169 -1.99 59.47 5.54
CA PRO A 169 -1.43 60.13 6.71
C PRO A 169 -0.22 59.35 7.25
N GLU A 170 0.84 60.06 7.63
CA GLU A 170 2.08 59.46 8.16
C GLU A 170 1.86 58.87 9.56
N GLY A 171 1.32 57.65 9.61
CA GLY A 171 1.04 56.93 10.85
C GLY A 171 1.19 55.40 10.77
N LEU A 172 1.03 54.79 9.58
CA LEU A 172 1.26 53.35 9.38
C LEU A 172 2.19 53.07 8.19
N ARG A 173 3.48 53.39 8.34
CA ARG A 173 4.52 52.65 7.62
C ARG A 173 4.67 51.30 8.31
N SER A 174 4.32 50.20 7.64
CA SER A 174 4.67 48.87 8.11
C SER A 174 6.20 48.74 8.16
N SER A 175 6.73 48.20 9.26
CA SER A 175 8.17 48.10 9.47
C SER A 175 8.82 47.25 8.35
N PRO A 176 9.89 47.73 7.69
CA PRO A 176 10.58 46.97 6.66
C PRO A 176 11.47 45.88 7.29
N GLY A 177 10.84 44.79 7.73
CA GLY A 177 11.50 43.65 8.35
C GLY A 177 10.50 42.60 8.82
N GLY A 178 10.33 41.52 8.05
CA GLY A 178 9.32 40.50 8.34
C GLY A 178 9.05 39.49 7.23
N HIS A 179 10.07 39.02 6.51
CA HIS A 179 9.90 37.82 5.68
C HIS A 179 9.68 36.61 6.59
N MET A 180 8.41 36.22 6.77
CA MET A 180 8.04 34.99 7.48
C MET A 180 8.60 33.79 6.72
N ASP A 181 9.62 33.16 7.31
CA ASP A 181 10.32 32.03 6.73
C ASP A 181 9.44 30.76 6.65
N ALA A 182 9.92 29.75 5.93
CA ALA A 182 9.17 28.52 5.68
C ALA A 182 8.92 27.69 6.95
N ASN A 183 9.80 27.76 7.96
CA ASN A 183 9.67 27.02 9.21
C ASN A 183 8.74 27.73 10.19
N GLU A 184 8.82 29.06 10.32
CA GLU A 184 7.85 29.84 11.09
C GLU A 184 6.44 29.72 10.49
N ARG A 185 6.33 29.75 9.15
CA ARG A 185 5.05 29.48 8.46
C ARG A 185 4.53 28.07 8.74
N LYS A 186 5.37 27.02 8.63
CA LYS A 186 5.00 25.64 9.01
C LYS A 186 4.60 25.53 10.49
N ARG A 187 5.26 26.28 11.39
CA ARG A 187 4.94 26.32 12.82
C ARG A 187 3.55 26.93 13.06
N LEU A 188 3.25 28.06 12.42
CA LEU A 188 1.95 28.73 12.52
C LEU A 188 0.80 27.90 11.91
N ILE A 189 1.02 27.23 10.77
CA ILE A 189 0.01 26.33 10.17
C ILE A 189 -0.30 25.15 11.10
N ARG A 190 0.72 24.51 11.71
CA ARG A 190 0.50 23.46 12.72
C ARG A 190 -0.18 24.01 13.98
N GLN A 191 0.20 25.19 14.43
CA GLN A 191 -0.43 25.86 15.59
C GLN A 191 -1.92 26.17 15.34
N TYR A 192 -2.29 26.55 14.11
CA TYR A 192 -3.70 26.68 13.71
C TYR A 192 -4.40 25.32 13.69
N ARG A 193 -3.85 24.35 12.94
CA ARG A 193 -4.42 23.00 12.79
C ARG A 193 -4.65 22.30 14.12
N ASP A 194 -3.65 22.27 14.99
CA ASP A 194 -3.67 21.50 16.25
C ASP A 194 -4.38 22.26 17.40
N GLY A 195 -4.71 23.54 17.22
CA GLY A 195 -5.23 24.43 18.27
C GLY A 195 -6.59 24.03 18.86
N TYR A 196 -7.43 23.29 18.11
CA TYR A 196 -8.71 22.78 18.63
C TYR A 196 -8.53 21.87 19.87
N ARG A 197 -7.36 21.23 19.99
CA ARG A 197 -7.03 20.32 21.12
C ARG A 197 -7.04 21.03 22.47
N VAL A 198 -6.80 22.35 22.50
CA VAL A 198 -6.90 23.15 23.73
C VAL A 198 -8.34 23.22 24.22
N VAL A 199 -9.29 23.43 23.30
CA VAL A 199 -10.73 23.51 23.60
C VAL A 199 -11.28 22.14 23.98
N VAL A 200 -10.93 21.09 23.22
CA VAL A 200 -11.34 19.71 23.54
C VAL A 200 -10.83 19.28 24.92
N LYS A 201 -9.58 19.61 25.27
CA LYS A 201 -9.01 19.30 26.60
C LYS A 201 -9.61 20.15 27.73
N ALA A 202 -10.01 21.39 27.46
CA ALA A 202 -10.65 22.26 28.46
C ALA A 202 -12.10 21.83 28.79
N LEU A 203 -12.73 21.03 27.92
CA LEU A 203 -14.08 20.48 28.09
C LEU A 203 -14.08 18.97 28.38
N ASP A 204 -12.91 18.36 28.56
CA ASP A 204 -12.76 16.94 28.87
C ASP A 204 -13.21 16.65 30.31
N GLY A 205 -14.05 15.64 30.50
CA GLY A 205 -14.65 15.28 31.78
C GLY A 205 -15.71 16.24 32.34
N VAL A 206 -16.05 17.34 31.66
CA VAL A 206 -17.10 18.28 32.11
C VAL A 206 -18.49 17.66 31.88
N THR A 207 -19.35 17.70 32.90
CA THR A 207 -20.71 17.12 32.82
C THR A 207 -21.70 18.02 32.08
N ASP A 208 -22.79 17.47 31.54
CA ASP A 208 -23.81 18.27 30.84
C ASP A 208 -24.43 19.37 31.73
N ASP A 209 -24.60 19.12 33.04
CA ASP A 209 -25.05 20.16 33.99
C ASP A 209 -24.03 21.31 34.09
N GLU A 210 -22.73 21.01 34.16
CA GLU A 210 -21.65 22.01 34.23
C GLU A 210 -21.49 22.77 32.89
N LEU A 211 -21.74 22.11 31.76
CA LEU A 211 -21.74 22.75 30.44
C LEU A 211 -22.83 23.83 30.28
N ASP A 212 -23.89 23.79 31.10
CA ASP A 212 -25.02 24.73 31.08
C ASP A 212 -25.05 25.72 32.25
N HIS A 213 -24.06 25.68 33.15
CA HIS A 213 -23.88 26.71 34.16
C HIS A 213 -22.88 27.78 33.71
N SER A 214 -23.14 29.03 34.09
CA SER A 214 -22.27 30.19 33.85
C SER A 214 -21.99 30.89 35.17
N ALA A 215 -20.72 31.01 35.55
CA ALA A 215 -20.32 31.60 36.83
C ALA A 215 -20.53 33.12 36.88
N THR A 216 -20.53 33.80 35.73
CA THR A 216 -20.65 35.27 35.61
C THR A 216 -22.03 35.73 35.13
N GLY A 217 -22.86 34.82 34.61
CA GLY A 217 -24.09 35.17 33.87
C GLY A 217 -23.84 35.53 32.41
N GLU A 218 -22.61 35.36 31.93
CA GLU A 218 -22.24 35.41 30.50
C GLU A 218 -22.47 34.01 29.87
N TRP A 219 -21.86 33.70 28.72
CA TRP A 219 -22.10 32.44 28.01
C TRP A 219 -21.73 31.19 28.82
N THR A 220 -22.52 30.13 28.67
CA THR A 220 -22.18 28.80 29.21
C THR A 220 -21.07 28.12 28.40
N PRO A 221 -20.33 27.15 28.96
CA PRO A 221 -19.36 26.35 28.20
C PRO A 221 -19.97 25.68 26.94
N ARG A 222 -21.24 25.27 26.98
CA ARG A 222 -21.98 24.75 25.82
C ARG A 222 -22.11 25.80 24.71
N GLN A 223 -22.52 27.03 25.06
CA GLN A 223 -22.63 28.15 24.11
C GLN A 223 -21.26 28.52 23.51
N ILE A 224 -20.20 28.53 24.31
CA ILE A 224 -18.82 28.76 23.86
C ILE A 224 -18.39 27.68 22.86
N ALA A 225 -18.64 26.39 23.16
CA ALA A 225 -18.29 25.28 22.27
C ALA A 225 -19.02 25.33 20.92
N HIS A 226 -20.29 25.76 20.90
CA HIS A 226 -21.03 25.95 19.65
C HIS A 226 -20.52 27.17 18.85
N HIS A 227 -20.30 28.34 19.51
CA HIS A 227 -19.78 29.54 18.83
C HIS A 227 -18.41 29.32 18.19
N LEU A 228 -17.53 28.56 18.86
CA LEU A 228 -16.20 28.23 18.33
C LEU A 228 -16.28 27.39 17.05
N ALA A 229 -17.27 26.50 16.93
CA ALA A 229 -17.49 25.75 15.69
C ALA A 229 -17.96 26.66 14.54
N ASP A 230 -18.97 27.52 14.79
CA ASP A 230 -19.52 28.41 13.78
C ASP A 230 -18.49 29.47 13.31
N SER A 231 -17.74 30.04 14.25
CA SER A 231 -16.67 30.99 13.99
C SER A 231 -15.51 30.37 13.19
N GLU A 232 -15.13 29.12 13.50
CA GLU A 232 -14.14 28.38 12.71
C GLU A 232 -14.66 27.97 11.33
N MET A 233 -15.93 27.58 11.18
CA MET A 233 -16.53 27.31 9.87
C MET A 233 -16.54 28.56 8.99
N MET A 234 -16.92 29.73 9.54
CA MET A 234 -16.85 31.01 8.83
C MET A 234 -15.41 31.41 8.47
N SER A 235 -14.46 31.19 9.38
CA SER A 235 -13.03 31.43 9.13
C SER A 235 -12.47 30.50 8.06
N ALA A 236 -12.88 29.23 8.07
CA ALA A 236 -12.46 28.20 7.13
C ALA A 236 -13.02 28.41 5.72
N ILE A 237 -14.19 29.04 5.58
CA ILE A 237 -14.71 29.53 4.29
C ILE A 237 -13.88 30.72 3.79
N ARG A 238 -13.61 31.71 4.66
CA ARG A 238 -12.79 32.89 4.31
C ARG A 238 -11.38 32.52 3.86
N ILE A 239 -10.72 31.61 4.58
CA ILE A 239 -9.39 31.07 4.22
C ILE A 239 -9.45 30.43 2.83
N ARG A 240 -10.44 29.57 2.55
CA ARG A 240 -10.61 28.96 1.22
C ARG A 240 -10.77 29.98 0.10
N ARG A 241 -11.49 31.09 0.32
CA ARG A 241 -11.58 32.19 -0.67
C ARG A 241 -10.23 32.88 -0.90
N LEU A 242 -9.49 33.20 0.16
CA LEU A 242 -8.12 33.75 0.07
C LEU A 242 -7.14 32.80 -0.66
N LEU A 243 -7.44 31.49 -0.68
CA LEU A 243 -6.68 30.47 -1.39
C LEU A 243 -7.13 30.24 -2.83
N ALA A 244 -8.43 30.33 -3.13
CA ALA A 244 -8.99 29.95 -4.43
C ALA A 244 -9.28 31.15 -5.37
N GLU A 245 -9.67 32.30 -4.83
CA GLU A 245 -10.11 33.47 -5.60
C GLU A 245 -8.95 34.48 -5.80
N PRO A 246 -8.84 35.15 -6.96
CA PRO A 246 -7.79 36.15 -7.20
C PRO A 246 -8.08 37.50 -6.52
N GLU A 247 -9.35 37.89 -6.42
CA GLU A 247 -9.83 39.12 -5.79
C GLU A 247 -11.00 38.78 -4.83
N PRO A 248 -10.72 38.10 -3.70
CA PRO A 248 -11.75 37.54 -2.83
C PRO A 248 -12.60 38.60 -2.14
N VAL A 249 -13.93 38.42 -2.19
CA VAL A 249 -14.87 39.21 -1.37
C VAL A 249 -15.06 38.53 -0.02
N ILE A 250 -14.52 39.15 1.02
CA ILE A 250 -14.58 38.66 2.40
C ILE A 250 -15.81 39.28 3.08
N TYR A 251 -16.89 38.51 3.15
CA TYR A 251 -18.10 38.92 3.85
C TYR A 251 -17.86 38.99 5.36
N GLY A 252 -18.32 40.09 5.98
CA GLY A 252 -18.57 40.14 7.41
C GLY A 252 -19.71 39.18 7.80
N TYR A 253 -19.74 38.77 9.07
CA TYR A 253 -20.94 38.19 9.66
C TYR A 253 -21.25 38.95 10.95
N ASP A 254 -22.51 38.98 11.35
CA ASP A 254 -22.92 39.53 12.64
C ASP A 254 -22.63 38.49 13.73
N GLU A 255 -21.45 38.58 14.35
CA GLU A 255 -21.01 37.65 15.39
C GLU A 255 -21.98 37.65 16.59
N LYS A 256 -22.54 38.81 16.93
CA LYS A 256 -23.52 38.95 18.01
C LYS A 256 -24.86 38.35 17.62
N GLY A 257 -25.36 38.65 16.42
CA GLY A 257 -26.61 38.08 15.90
C GLY A 257 -26.54 36.57 15.63
N PHE A 258 -25.34 36.00 15.46
CA PHE A 258 -25.12 34.56 15.47
C PHE A 258 -25.21 34.00 16.91
N ALA A 259 -24.46 34.60 17.84
CA ALA A 259 -24.43 34.17 19.24
C ALA A 259 -25.80 34.22 19.93
N GLU A 260 -26.60 35.28 19.66
CA GLU A 260 -27.98 35.43 20.17
C GLU A 260 -28.96 34.36 19.63
N ARG A 261 -28.54 33.54 18.66
CA ARG A 261 -29.32 32.44 18.06
C ARG A 261 -28.75 31.05 18.36
N LEU A 262 -27.66 30.96 19.13
CA LEU A 262 -27.07 29.68 19.51
C LEU A 262 -27.99 28.88 20.42
N THR A 263 -28.38 27.69 19.95
CA THR A 263 -29.26 26.77 20.68
C THR A 263 -28.45 25.99 21.73
N GLY A 264 -28.46 26.47 22.97
CA GLY A 264 -27.81 25.84 24.13
C GLY A 264 -28.52 24.59 24.65
N ASP A 265 -29.17 23.80 23.79
CA ASP A 265 -29.91 22.57 24.13
C ASP A 265 -29.32 21.33 23.44
N ARG A 266 -28.10 21.43 22.89
CA ARG A 266 -27.48 20.39 22.04
C ARG A 266 -26.22 19.79 22.66
N PRO A 267 -25.89 18.52 22.35
CA PRO A 267 -24.59 17.95 22.69
C PRO A 267 -23.44 18.73 22.01
N ILE A 268 -22.35 18.99 22.73
CA ILE A 268 -21.20 19.76 22.19
C ILE A 268 -20.34 18.96 21.19
N ARG A 269 -20.39 17.62 21.22
CA ARG A 269 -19.50 16.74 20.44
C ARG A 269 -19.50 17.03 18.92
N PRO A 270 -20.65 17.23 18.24
CA PRO A 270 -20.67 17.60 16.82
C PRO A 270 -20.00 18.95 16.53
N SER A 271 -20.09 19.92 17.45
CA SER A 271 -19.40 21.22 17.32
C SER A 271 -17.88 21.10 17.52
N LEU A 272 -17.42 20.26 18.45
CA LEU A 272 -15.99 19.98 18.61
C LEU A 272 -15.40 19.26 17.39
N GLU A 273 -16.12 18.30 16.80
CA GLU A 273 -15.72 17.70 15.51
C GLU A 273 -15.77 18.73 14.37
N ALA A 274 -16.82 19.56 14.25
CA ALA A 274 -16.89 20.60 13.23
C ALA A 274 -15.72 21.59 13.33
N MET A 275 -15.35 22.03 14.54
CA MET A 275 -14.18 22.87 14.80
C MET A 275 -12.88 22.17 14.36
N ARG A 276 -12.71 20.89 14.70
CA ARG A 276 -11.57 20.07 14.27
C ARG A 276 -11.50 20.00 12.75
N TRP A 277 -12.54 19.50 12.10
CA TRP A 277 -12.55 19.27 10.65
C TRP A 277 -12.42 20.56 9.85
N ALA A 278 -12.99 21.68 10.31
CA ALA A 278 -12.79 22.99 9.69
C ALA A 278 -11.31 23.39 9.63
N ARG A 279 -10.57 23.21 10.74
CA ARG A 279 -9.13 23.50 10.84
C ARG A 279 -8.26 22.51 10.07
N GLU A 280 -8.54 21.21 10.22
CA GLU A 280 -7.78 20.12 9.60
C GLU A 280 -7.85 20.20 8.07
N THR A 281 -9.06 20.34 7.51
CA THR A 281 -9.28 20.50 6.06
C THR A 281 -8.83 21.85 5.49
N CYS A 282 -8.72 22.90 6.32
CA CYS A 282 -8.08 24.15 5.90
C CYS A 282 -6.56 24.00 5.74
N SER A 283 -5.89 23.28 6.64
CA SER A 283 -4.45 23.04 6.52
C SER A 283 -4.11 22.26 5.25
N GLN A 284 -4.91 21.25 4.90
CA GLN A 284 -4.81 20.50 3.64
C GLN A 284 -4.97 21.40 2.40
N ALA A 285 -5.89 22.37 2.44
CA ALA A 285 -6.11 23.31 1.33
C ALA A 285 -4.93 24.26 1.09
N GLU A 286 -4.18 24.64 2.14
CA GLU A 286 -2.96 25.46 2.00
C GLU A 286 -1.80 24.71 1.32
N ASP A 287 -1.70 23.40 1.54
CA ASP A 287 -0.69 22.56 0.88
C ASP A 287 -1.13 22.18 -0.55
N LEU A 288 -2.43 21.93 -0.80
CA LEU A 288 -2.96 21.72 -2.15
C LEU A 288 -2.81 22.93 -3.09
N ARG A 289 -2.77 24.17 -2.58
CA ARG A 289 -2.43 25.35 -3.41
C ARG A 289 -0.99 25.29 -3.94
N ARG A 290 -0.10 24.52 -3.31
CA ARG A 290 1.35 24.47 -3.65
C ARG A 290 1.66 23.47 -4.75
N SER A 291 0.86 22.42 -4.93
CA SER A 291 1.00 21.47 -6.05
C SER A 291 0.54 22.07 -7.39
N ARG A 292 -0.27 23.14 -7.38
CA ARG A 292 -0.74 23.85 -8.58
C ARG A 292 -0.06 25.21 -8.78
N ALA A 293 1.23 25.19 -9.12
CA ALA A 293 1.98 26.38 -9.55
C ALA A 293 2.74 26.15 -10.87
N ARG A 294 2.88 27.22 -11.67
CA ARG A 294 3.51 27.24 -13.01
C ARG A 294 4.96 26.70 -13.02
N PRO A 295 5.47 26.24 -14.20
CA PRO A 295 6.83 25.71 -14.34
C PRO A 295 7.89 26.65 -13.77
N ARG A 296 8.76 26.10 -12.91
CA ARG A 296 9.85 26.83 -12.25
C ARG A 296 11.01 27.11 -13.20
N ARG A 297 11.81 28.13 -12.88
CA ARG A 297 13.07 28.39 -13.59
C ARG A 297 14.10 27.30 -13.26
N PRO A 298 15.03 26.95 -14.18
CA PRO A 298 15.92 25.80 -14.04
C PRO A 298 16.70 25.73 -12.72
N ASP A 299 17.16 26.87 -12.22
CA ASP A 299 18.05 26.90 -11.05
C ASP A 299 17.34 26.52 -9.75
N GLN A 300 16.05 26.86 -9.59
CA GLN A 300 15.25 26.46 -8.42
C GLN A 300 14.78 25.00 -8.48
N ALA A 301 14.74 24.39 -9.67
CA ALA A 301 14.52 22.96 -9.78
C ALA A 301 15.74 22.19 -9.24
N ARG A 302 16.95 22.60 -9.66
CA ARG A 302 18.22 22.03 -9.16
C ARG A 302 18.37 22.18 -7.65
N GLU A 303 18.05 23.35 -7.10
CA GLU A 303 18.14 23.59 -5.66
C GLU A 303 17.18 22.66 -4.87
N ALA A 304 15.92 22.56 -5.29
CA ALA A 304 14.95 21.65 -4.68
C ALA A 304 15.33 20.16 -4.83
N GLN A 305 15.82 19.76 -6.01
CA GLN A 305 16.31 18.40 -6.28
C GLN A 305 17.52 18.06 -5.39
N SER A 306 18.46 19.01 -5.20
CA SER A 306 19.63 18.83 -4.32
C SER A 306 19.25 18.64 -2.85
N VAL A 307 18.20 19.32 -2.37
CA VAL A 307 17.66 19.12 -1.01
C VAL A 307 16.91 17.79 -0.90
N SER A 308 16.21 17.36 -1.95
CA SER A 308 15.56 16.05 -1.99
C SER A 308 16.60 14.93 -1.92
N VAL A 309 17.62 14.97 -2.80
CA VAL A 309 18.73 14.00 -2.85
C VAL A 309 19.49 13.97 -1.52
N ALA A 310 19.80 15.13 -0.92
CA ALA A 310 20.45 15.18 0.40
C ALA A 310 19.58 14.57 1.52
N THR A 311 18.25 14.57 1.38
CA THR A 311 17.34 13.92 2.33
C THR A 311 17.30 12.41 2.10
N THR A 312 17.17 11.96 0.85
CA THR A 312 17.23 10.54 0.47
C THR A 312 18.57 9.91 0.86
N GLN A 313 19.70 10.59 0.64
CA GLN A 313 21.03 10.10 0.98
C GLN A 313 21.20 9.93 2.51
N SER A 314 20.73 10.88 3.32
CA SER A 314 20.79 10.79 4.78
C SER A 314 19.92 9.64 5.33
N MET A 315 18.74 9.42 4.72
CA MET A 315 17.86 8.30 5.01
C MET A 315 18.49 6.95 4.62
N LEU A 316 19.11 6.89 3.43
CA LEU A 316 19.84 5.72 2.92
C LEU A 316 20.99 5.33 3.86
N GLU A 317 21.82 6.28 4.26
CA GLU A 317 22.91 6.07 5.23
C GLU A 317 22.39 5.56 6.59
N ALA A 318 21.28 6.12 7.09
CA ALA A 318 20.66 5.70 8.35
C ALA A 318 20.05 4.29 8.26
N ALA A 319 19.32 3.97 7.19
CA ALA A 319 18.71 2.65 6.98
C ALA A 319 19.76 1.54 6.84
N ILE A 320 20.88 1.83 6.16
CA ILE A 320 22.02 0.90 6.04
C ILE A 320 22.74 0.72 7.39
N ALA A 321 22.95 1.80 8.16
CA ALA A 321 23.51 1.68 9.51
C ALA A 321 22.59 0.85 10.45
N LEU A 322 21.28 0.95 10.28
CA LEU A 322 20.31 0.13 11.00
C LEU A 322 20.37 -1.34 10.58
N SER A 323 20.37 -1.67 9.29
CA SER A 323 20.46 -3.07 8.83
C SER A 323 21.78 -3.73 9.25
N GLN A 324 22.91 -3.03 9.12
CA GLN A 324 24.22 -3.52 9.54
C GLN A 324 24.30 -3.78 11.05
N THR A 325 23.65 -2.97 11.88
CA THR A 325 23.60 -3.18 13.35
C THR A 325 22.53 -4.18 13.79
N ARG A 326 21.51 -4.44 12.97
CA ARG A 326 20.38 -5.33 13.29
C ARG A 326 20.47 -6.74 12.69
N ARG A 327 21.47 -7.05 11.85
CA ARG A 327 21.67 -8.36 11.19
C ARG A 327 21.22 -9.59 12.00
N LYS A 328 21.56 -9.71 13.30
CA LYS A 328 21.10 -10.85 14.11
C LYS A 328 19.57 -10.90 14.25
N ALA A 329 18.92 -9.79 14.61
CA ALA A 329 17.46 -9.73 14.73
C ALA A 329 16.79 -9.98 13.38
N ASP A 330 17.32 -9.39 12.31
CA ASP A 330 16.81 -9.59 10.95
C ASP A 330 16.88 -11.07 10.50
N LEU A 331 17.85 -11.84 11.00
CA LEU A 331 17.95 -13.29 10.79
C LEU A 331 17.06 -14.08 11.76
N ASP A 332 16.91 -13.63 13.01
CA ASP A 332 15.99 -14.25 13.98
C ASP A 332 14.54 -14.19 13.45
N ASP A 333 14.15 -13.06 12.84
CA ASP A 333 12.87 -12.86 12.17
C ASP A 333 12.62 -13.88 11.04
N LEU A 334 13.61 -14.09 10.17
CA LEU A 334 13.55 -15.09 9.10
C LEU A 334 13.46 -16.52 9.68
N ILE A 335 14.22 -16.80 10.74
CA ILE A 335 14.16 -18.10 11.45
C ILE A 335 12.80 -18.33 12.11
N GLU A 336 12.03 -17.29 12.44
CA GLU A 336 10.65 -17.42 12.90
C GLU A 336 9.71 -17.82 11.75
N GLU A 337 9.75 -17.13 10.60
CA GLU A 337 8.88 -17.46 9.47
C GLU A 337 9.18 -18.85 8.86
N LEU A 338 10.45 -19.25 8.83
CA LEU A 338 10.89 -20.57 8.38
C LEU A 338 10.41 -21.72 9.30
N ARG A 339 9.84 -21.43 10.48
CA ARG A 339 9.18 -22.42 11.35
C ARG A 339 7.70 -22.61 11.04
N ILE A 340 7.15 -21.85 10.09
CA ILE A 340 5.77 -22.00 9.63
C ILE A 340 5.77 -22.89 8.37
N PRO A 341 5.25 -24.13 8.44
CA PRO A 341 5.32 -25.11 7.36
C PRO A 341 4.16 -24.91 6.37
N SER A 342 4.13 -23.74 5.73
CA SER A 342 3.10 -23.27 4.79
C SER A 342 3.16 -23.98 3.44
N ILE A 343 2.98 -25.31 3.43
CA ILE A 343 3.01 -26.12 2.20
C ILE A 343 1.66 -26.05 1.48
N SER A 344 1.54 -25.21 0.44
CA SER A 344 0.32 -25.01 -0.34
C SER A 344 -0.20 -26.29 -1.00
N ALA A 345 0.71 -27.16 -1.46
CA ALA A 345 0.40 -28.43 -2.12
C ALA A 345 -0.27 -29.49 -1.21
N LEU A 346 -0.38 -29.26 0.10
CA LEU A 346 -0.97 -30.17 1.08
C LEU A 346 -2.19 -29.53 1.74
N ALA A 347 -3.39 -30.09 1.53
CA ALA A 347 -4.64 -29.52 2.03
C ALA A 347 -4.68 -29.43 3.57
N GLU A 348 -4.05 -30.37 4.27
CA GLU A 348 -3.86 -30.38 5.72
C GLU A 348 -2.93 -29.25 6.24
N ARG A 349 -2.17 -28.62 5.35
CA ARG A 349 -1.26 -27.48 5.64
C ARG A 349 -1.86 -26.11 5.31
N ARG A 350 -3.08 -26.04 4.78
CA ARG A 350 -3.77 -24.75 4.55
C ARG A 350 -3.84 -23.87 5.81
N ALA A 351 -3.96 -24.46 7.00
CA ALA A 351 -3.91 -23.72 8.27
C ALA A 351 -2.53 -23.10 8.57
N ASP A 352 -1.44 -23.73 8.12
CA ASP A 352 -0.09 -23.18 8.21
C ASP A 352 0.14 -22.07 7.17
N CYS A 353 -0.44 -22.18 5.97
CA CYS A 353 -0.48 -21.11 4.96
C CYS A 353 -1.20 -19.86 5.50
N VAL A 354 -2.44 -20.02 5.98
CA VAL A 354 -3.23 -18.91 6.57
C VAL A 354 -2.48 -18.29 7.77
N ARG A 355 -1.84 -19.09 8.61
CA ARG A 355 -1.00 -18.61 9.72
C ARG A 355 0.15 -17.72 9.25
N ASN A 356 0.79 -18.05 8.11
CA ASN A 356 1.88 -17.23 7.59
C ASN A 356 1.38 -15.91 6.99
N ALA A 357 0.25 -15.94 6.28
CA ALA A 357 -0.41 -14.72 5.78
C ALA A 357 -0.75 -13.74 6.92
N HIS A 358 -1.24 -14.25 8.06
CA HIS A 358 -1.47 -13.42 9.26
C HIS A 358 -0.17 -12.91 9.88
N TRP A 359 0.88 -13.74 10.01
CA TRP A 359 2.17 -13.31 10.56
C TRP A 359 2.80 -12.15 9.74
N LEU A 360 2.75 -12.25 8.42
CA LEU A 360 3.15 -11.16 7.52
C LEU A 360 2.21 -9.95 7.63
N GLY A 361 0.89 -10.17 7.66
CA GLY A 361 -0.13 -9.12 7.78
C GLY A 361 0.05 -8.24 9.02
N ASP A 362 0.18 -8.86 10.19
CA ASP A 362 0.43 -8.20 11.49
C ASP A 362 1.76 -7.41 11.48
N ARG A 363 2.77 -7.92 10.76
CA ARG A 363 4.08 -7.29 10.59
C ARG A 363 4.01 -6.03 9.72
N PHE A 364 3.21 -6.05 8.65
CA PHE A 364 2.93 -4.87 7.83
C PHE A 364 2.14 -3.79 8.60
N GLU A 365 1.13 -4.17 9.40
CA GLU A 365 0.44 -3.22 10.28
C GLU A 365 1.38 -2.60 11.33
N THR A 366 2.29 -3.40 11.88
CA THR A 366 3.29 -2.94 12.87
C THR A 366 4.29 -1.92 12.29
N MET A 367 4.57 -1.97 10.99
CA MET A 367 5.33 -0.92 10.28
C MET A 367 4.53 0.37 10.05
N GLY A 368 3.21 0.35 10.21
CA GLY A 368 2.32 1.45 9.83
C GLY A 368 1.91 1.43 8.35
N MET A 369 2.07 0.30 7.65
CA MET A 369 1.47 0.11 6.33
C MET A 369 -0.01 -0.27 6.47
N LYS A 370 -0.83 0.10 5.49
CA LYS A 370 -2.24 -0.33 5.41
C LYS A 370 -2.27 -1.78 4.89
N SER A 371 -2.25 -2.73 5.81
CA SER A 371 -2.35 -4.16 5.53
C SER A 371 -3.79 -4.59 5.19
N GLN A 372 -3.93 -5.62 4.37
CA GLN A 372 -5.16 -6.36 4.13
C GLN A 372 -4.85 -7.80 3.75
N ILE A 373 -5.48 -8.75 4.43
CA ILE A 373 -5.46 -10.16 4.07
C ILE A 373 -6.70 -10.42 3.19
N VAL A 374 -6.47 -10.86 1.96
CA VAL A 374 -7.52 -11.08 0.95
C VAL A 374 -7.75 -12.58 0.80
N ASP A 375 -8.78 -13.08 1.47
CA ASP A 375 -9.30 -14.44 1.22
C ASP A 375 -9.88 -14.54 -0.19
N VAL A 376 -9.51 -15.61 -0.91
CA VAL A 376 -10.05 -15.92 -2.24
C VAL A 376 -10.70 -17.30 -2.20
N ASP A 377 -11.96 -17.39 -2.66
CA ASP A 377 -12.71 -18.65 -2.63
C ASP A 377 -12.02 -19.75 -3.45
N GLY A 378 -11.82 -20.90 -2.80
CA GLY A 378 -11.08 -22.04 -3.33
C GLY A 378 -9.55 -21.97 -3.23
N GLY A 379 -8.97 -20.94 -2.59
CA GLY A 379 -7.50 -20.78 -2.51
C GLY A 379 -6.95 -20.25 -1.18
N ASN A 380 -5.63 -20.01 -1.14
CA ASN A 380 -4.92 -19.38 -0.03
C ASN A 380 -5.01 -17.84 -0.08
N PRO A 381 -5.00 -17.17 1.09
CA PRO A 381 -5.16 -15.71 1.14
C PRO A 381 -3.92 -14.99 0.63
N ILE A 382 -4.11 -13.81 0.05
CA ILE A 382 -3.05 -12.91 -0.42
C ILE A 382 -2.84 -11.82 0.63
N VAL A 383 -1.60 -11.48 0.96
CA VAL A 383 -1.27 -10.33 1.81
C VAL A 383 -0.98 -9.12 0.91
N ILE A 384 -1.82 -8.11 1.01
CA ILE A 384 -1.63 -6.81 0.37
C ILE A 384 -1.24 -5.80 1.46
N ALA A 385 -0.19 -5.01 1.27
CA ALA A 385 0.14 -3.92 2.19
C ALA A 385 0.53 -2.66 1.44
N ASP A 386 -0.24 -1.58 1.60
CA ASP A 386 -0.06 -0.29 0.92
C ASP A 386 0.66 0.75 1.80
N TRP A 387 1.51 1.57 1.19
CA TRP A 387 1.98 2.85 1.71
C TRP A 387 2.08 3.88 0.58
N ASN A 388 1.09 4.78 0.50
CA ASN A 388 0.95 5.80 -0.55
C ASN A 388 0.87 7.21 0.07
N GLU A 389 1.94 7.61 0.78
CA GLU A 389 2.06 8.91 1.45
C GLU A 389 2.76 9.98 0.58
N HIS A 390 3.17 9.64 -0.65
CA HIS A 390 3.90 10.53 -1.56
C HIS A 390 3.20 10.68 -2.93
N PRO A 391 2.05 11.39 -3.01
CA PRO A 391 1.31 11.57 -4.27
C PRO A 391 2.17 12.15 -5.40
N GLY A 392 2.25 11.44 -6.53
CA GLY A 392 3.07 11.83 -7.68
C GLY A 392 4.56 11.51 -7.55
N LYS A 393 4.95 10.65 -6.61
CA LYS A 393 6.21 9.89 -6.64
C LYS A 393 5.96 8.46 -7.16
N SER A 394 7.04 7.84 -7.65
CA SER A 394 7.10 6.47 -8.12
C SER A 394 6.39 5.50 -7.16
N HIS A 395 5.64 4.54 -7.69
CA HIS A 395 4.98 3.49 -6.92
C HIS A 395 5.56 2.13 -7.28
N LEU A 396 6.36 1.56 -6.37
CA LEU A 396 6.91 0.22 -6.52
C LEU A 396 5.93 -0.80 -5.94
N THR A 397 5.58 -1.83 -6.72
CA THR A 397 4.95 -3.04 -6.20
C THR A 397 6.02 -4.11 -5.98
N ILE A 398 6.03 -4.76 -4.83
CA ILE A 398 6.99 -5.79 -4.43
C ILE A 398 6.23 -7.10 -4.26
N TYR A 399 6.70 -8.15 -4.93
CA TYR A 399 6.15 -9.51 -4.86
C TYR A 399 7.14 -10.50 -4.25
N GLY A 400 6.58 -11.50 -3.56
CA GLY A 400 7.17 -12.77 -3.17
C GLY A 400 6.05 -13.76 -2.80
N HIS A 401 6.38 -14.94 -2.29
CA HIS A 401 5.37 -15.90 -1.81
C HIS A 401 5.76 -16.56 -0.49
N TYR A 402 4.75 -16.78 0.35
CA TYR A 402 4.90 -17.30 1.70
C TYR A 402 4.68 -18.81 1.78
N ASP A 403 4.19 -19.44 0.71
CA ASP A 403 4.09 -20.90 0.58
C ASP A 403 5.37 -21.53 0.03
N VAL A 404 5.53 -22.84 0.27
CA VAL A 404 6.77 -23.60 0.03
C VAL A 404 6.49 -25.04 -0.40
N GLN A 405 7.38 -25.66 -1.20
CA GLN A 405 7.26 -27.06 -1.66
C GLN A 405 7.15 -28.06 -0.49
N PRO A 406 6.52 -29.24 -0.71
CA PRO A 406 6.66 -30.40 0.16
C PRO A 406 8.11 -30.78 0.46
N VAL A 407 8.32 -31.59 1.49
CA VAL A 407 9.65 -31.86 2.06
C VAL A 407 10.21 -33.25 1.73
N ASP A 408 9.48 -34.05 0.97
CA ASP A 408 9.86 -35.41 0.60
C ASP A 408 11.02 -35.45 -0.41
N PRO A 409 11.98 -36.41 -0.31
CA PRO A 409 12.11 -37.42 0.73
C PRO A 409 12.65 -36.85 2.05
N LEU A 410 11.92 -37.06 3.15
CA LEU A 410 12.25 -36.51 4.46
C LEU A 410 13.56 -37.09 5.04
N GLU A 411 13.89 -38.33 4.67
CA GLU A 411 15.10 -39.05 5.11
C GLU A 411 16.41 -38.49 4.55
N GLU A 412 16.37 -37.67 3.50
CA GLU A 412 17.56 -37.04 2.91
C GLU A 412 17.94 -35.71 3.60
N TRP A 413 17.09 -35.19 4.50
CA TRP A 413 17.35 -33.97 5.25
C TRP A 413 18.31 -34.19 6.43
N ARG A 414 19.41 -33.43 6.48
CA ARG A 414 20.40 -33.40 7.57
C ARG A 414 19.94 -32.66 8.82
N SER A 415 18.79 -31.99 8.76
CA SER A 415 18.14 -31.24 9.84
C SER A 415 16.65 -31.11 9.48
N PRO A 416 15.72 -31.15 10.44
CA PRO A 416 14.29 -31.11 10.12
C PRO A 416 13.93 -29.86 9.28
N PRO A 417 13.12 -29.99 8.21
CA PRO A 417 12.93 -28.92 7.23
C PRO A 417 12.47 -27.57 7.80
N PHE A 418 11.70 -27.61 8.90
CA PHE A 418 11.14 -26.45 9.59
C PHE A 418 11.74 -26.23 11.00
N GLU A 419 12.94 -26.76 11.24
CA GLU A 419 13.79 -26.41 12.37
C GLU A 419 15.09 -25.78 11.83
N PRO A 420 15.10 -24.47 11.51
CA PRO A 420 16.17 -23.85 10.74
C PRO A 420 17.53 -24.00 11.41
N ALA A 421 18.47 -24.62 10.69
CA ALA A 421 19.80 -24.94 11.19
C ALA A 421 20.84 -23.98 10.59
N VAL A 422 21.43 -23.12 11.41
CA VAL A 422 22.55 -22.26 11.00
C VAL A 422 23.85 -23.06 11.05
N ARG A 423 24.54 -23.18 9.90
CA ARG A 423 25.79 -23.92 9.74
C ARG A 423 26.69 -23.19 8.75
N ASP A 424 27.98 -23.06 9.06
CA ASP A 424 29.06 -22.61 8.16
C ASP A 424 28.88 -21.27 7.42
N GLY A 425 27.88 -20.46 7.78
CA GLY A 425 27.53 -19.18 7.14
C GLY A 425 26.17 -19.15 6.45
N GLU A 426 25.44 -20.27 6.48
CA GLU A 426 24.16 -20.49 5.82
C GLU A 426 23.05 -20.84 6.83
N VAL A 427 21.81 -20.55 6.45
CA VAL A 427 20.61 -21.07 7.12
C VAL A 427 19.99 -22.16 6.25
N TRP A 428 19.78 -23.34 6.85
CA TRP A 428 19.27 -24.54 6.17
C TRP A 428 17.85 -24.85 6.64
N ALA A 429 16.86 -24.72 5.75
CA ALA A 429 15.43 -24.96 5.98
C ALA A 429 14.68 -25.00 4.64
N ARG A 430 13.49 -25.62 4.59
CA ARG A 430 12.55 -25.43 3.47
C ARG A 430 12.02 -23.98 3.51
N GLY A 431 12.12 -23.27 2.40
CA GLY A 431 11.80 -21.85 2.31
C GLY A 431 12.98 -20.91 2.57
N ALA A 432 14.17 -21.43 2.90
CA ALA A 432 15.35 -20.62 3.18
C ALA A 432 15.78 -19.78 1.96
N ALA A 433 15.71 -20.36 0.77
CA ALA A 433 15.98 -19.69 -0.50
C ALA A 433 14.68 -19.34 -1.24
N ASP A 434 13.65 -20.19 -1.12
CA ASP A 434 12.48 -20.17 -2.00
C ASP A 434 11.15 -20.17 -1.22
N ASN A 435 10.50 -19.03 -0.97
CA ASN A 435 10.94 -17.65 -1.23
C ASN A 435 11.11 -16.82 0.05
N LYS A 436 10.94 -17.41 1.24
CA LYS A 436 10.91 -16.65 2.52
C LYS A 436 12.17 -15.85 2.79
N GLY A 437 13.36 -16.42 2.53
CA GLY A 437 14.62 -15.68 2.63
C GLY A 437 14.73 -14.51 1.64
N ASN A 438 14.16 -14.67 0.45
CA ASN A 438 14.02 -13.63 -0.56
C ASN A 438 13.04 -12.54 -0.09
N HIS A 439 11.75 -12.82 0.13
CA HIS A 439 10.78 -11.77 0.48
C HIS A 439 11.05 -11.12 1.85
N MET A 440 11.61 -11.84 2.83
CA MET A 440 11.99 -11.21 4.09
C MET A 440 13.11 -10.19 3.89
N ALA A 441 13.99 -10.35 2.89
CA ALA A 441 14.99 -9.32 2.59
C ALA A 441 14.33 -7.99 2.14
N THR A 442 13.19 -8.03 1.44
CA THR A 442 12.45 -6.82 1.04
C THR A 442 11.62 -6.24 2.18
N VAL A 443 10.94 -7.07 2.98
CA VAL A 443 10.24 -6.65 4.21
C VAL A 443 11.20 -5.95 5.18
N LYS A 444 12.34 -6.56 5.47
CA LYS A 444 13.36 -6.02 6.38
C LYS A 444 14.03 -4.76 5.84
N ALA A 445 14.22 -4.64 4.53
CA ALA A 445 14.68 -3.38 3.91
C ALA A 445 13.71 -2.22 4.16
N VAL A 446 12.40 -2.49 4.03
CA VAL A 446 11.35 -1.48 4.27
C VAL A 446 11.20 -1.14 5.77
N GLU A 447 11.35 -2.11 6.69
CA GLU A 447 11.44 -1.83 8.13
C GLU A 447 12.56 -0.84 8.47
N HIS A 448 13.76 -1.02 7.91
CA HIS A 448 14.89 -0.12 8.18
C HIS A 448 14.70 1.26 7.54
N LEU A 449 14.01 1.36 6.39
CA LEU A 449 13.59 2.64 5.81
C LEU A 449 12.56 3.36 6.68
N PHE A 450 11.52 2.67 7.19
CA PHE A 450 10.58 3.25 8.15
C PHE A 450 11.29 3.73 9.42
N ALA A 451 12.19 2.93 9.98
CA ALA A 451 13.01 3.31 11.13
C ALA A 451 14.00 4.47 10.85
N ALA A 452 14.35 4.72 9.58
CA ALA A 452 15.19 5.83 9.13
C ALA A 452 14.40 7.11 8.76
N GLY A 453 13.07 7.05 8.68
CA GLY A 453 12.21 8.22 8.39
C GLY A 453 11.01 7.98 7.47
N GLY A 454 10.85 6.76 6.94
CA GLY A 454 9.84 6.41 5.93
C GLY A 454 10.48 6.20 4.54
N PRO A 455 9.92 5.33 3.68
CA PRO A 455 10.40 5.18 2.30
C PRO A 455 10.32 6.50 1.49
N PRO A 456 11.20 6.72 0.48
CA PRO A 456 11.19 7.92 -0.35
C PRO A 456 10.29 7.82 -1.61
N ILE A 457 9.61 6.68 -1.79
CA ILE A 457 8.68 6.35 -2.89
C ILE A 457 7.46 5.60 -2.32
N ASN A 458 6.35 5.55 -3.05
CA ASN A 458 5.19 4.76 -2.64
C ASN A 458 5.47 3.26 -2.81
N LEU A 459 4.98 2.44 -1.89
CA LEU A 459 5.23 1.00 -1.85
C LEU A 459 3.91 0.22 -1.74
N ARG A 460 3.84 -0.91 -2.44
CA ARG A 460 2.85 -1.97 -2.19
C ARG A 460 3.58 -3.32 -2.06
N PHE A 461 3.25 -4.11 -1.05
CA PHE A 461 3.55 -5.54 -1.06
C PHE A 461 2.35 -6.33 -1.58
N VAL A 462 2.63 -7.37 -2.34
CA VAL A 462 1.68 -8.40 -2.79
C VAL A 462 2.35 -9.75 -2.56
N ILE A 463 2.10 -10.38 -1.41
CA ILE A 463 2.67 -11.69 -1.07
C ILE A 463 1.57 -12.75 -1.14
N GLU A 464 1.73 -13.76 -1.99
CA GLU A 464 0.75 -14.85 -2.13
C GLU A 464 1.15 -16.14 -1.40
N GLY A 465 0.28 -17.15 -1.46
CA GLY A 465 0.48 -18.45 -0.85
C GLY A 465 0.08 -19.63 -1.75
N GLU A 466 0.24 -19.49 -3.06
CA GLU A 466 -0.06 -20.57 -4.04
C GLU A 466 0.95 -20.69 -5.20
N GLU A 467 2.11 -20.02 -5.18
CA GLU A 467 3.06 -20.02 -6.32
C GLU A 467 3.47 -21.45 -6.67
N GLU A 468 3.88 -22.19 -5.63
CA GLU A 468 4.41 -23.55 -5.66
C GLU A 468 3.41 -24.60 -6.18
N THR A 469 2.15 -24.17 -6.36
CA THR A 469 1.02 -24.94 -6.92
C THR A 469 0.44 -24.37 -8.21
N THR A 470 0.90 -23.19 -8.66
CA THR A 470 0.30 -22.38 -9.73
C THR A 470 -1.19 -22.14 -9.47
N GLY A 471 -1.48 -21.50 -8.34
CA GLY A 471 -2.83 -21.32 -7.82
C GLY A 471 -3.76 -20.39 -8.62
N ILE A 472 -4.90 -20.09 -8.01
CA ILE A 472 -5.98 -19.28 -8.60
C ILE A 472 -6.20 -17.96 -7.88
N ALA A 473 -5.66 -17.79 -6.66
CA ALA A 473 -5.93 -16.65 -5.79
C ALA A 473 -5.40 -15.35 -6.41
N LEU A 474 -4.08 -15.20 -6.54
CA LEU A 474 -3.49 -13.98 -7.08
C LEU A 474 -3.88 -13.70 -8.54
N PRO A 475 -3.92 -14.71 -9.45
CA PRO A 475 -4.47 -14.53 -10.79
C PRO A 475 -5.91 -13.97 -10.81
N ARG A 476 -6.78 -14.40 -9.90
CA ARG A 476 -8.15 -13.86 -9.79
C ARG A 476 -8.17 -12.45 -9.21
N PHE A 477 -7.34 -12.17 -8.21
CA PHE A 477 -7.21 -10.84 -7.62
C PHE A 477 -6.72 -9.82 -8.65
N LEU A 478 -5.62 -10.12 -9.35
CA LEU A 478 -5.04 -9.22 -10.36
C LEU A 478 -5.98 -8.99 -11.54
N ARG A 479 -6.71 -10.01 -12.03
CA ARG A 479 -7.76 -9.80 -13.06
C ARG A 479 -8.96 -8.96 -12.60
N THR A 480 -9.17 -8.78 -11.29
CA THR A 480 -10.30 -8.03 -10.73
C THR A 480 -9.90 -6.62 -10.28
N HIS A 481 -8.65 -6.43 -9.83
CA HIS A 481 -8.18 -5.20 -9.21
C HIS A 481 -6.91 -4.61 -9.83
N GLY A 482 -6.18 -5.36 -10.67
CA GLY A 482 -4.88 -4.96 -11.23
C GLY A 482 -4.91 -3.62 -11.99
N GLY A 483 -5.99 -3.35 -12.73
CA GLY A 483 -6.20 -2.09 -13.44
C GLY A 483 -6.44 -0.87 -12.54
N ASP A 484 -6.72 -1.08 -11.25
CA ASP A 484 -6.82 -0.02 -10.23
C ASP A 484 -5.51 0.17 -9.44
N LEU A 485 -4.50 -0.69 -9.65
CA LEU A 485 -3.22 -0.63 -8.93
C LEU A 485 -2.27 0.40 -9.56
N GLU A 486 -2.18 1.60 -8.97
CA GLU A 486 -1.06 2.51 -9.22
C GLU A 486 0.27 1.75 -9.00
N THR A 487 1.10 1.62 -10.04
CA THR A 487 2.38 0.90 -10.04
C THR A 487 3.22 1.34 -11.25
N ASP A 488 4.42 1.85 -11.00
CA ASP A 488 5.40 2.24 -12.04
C ASP A 488 6.42 1.14 -12.34
N ALA A 489 6.61 0.17 -11.44
CA ALA A 489 7.43 -1.03 -11.63
C ALA A 489 7.01 -2.14 -10.66
N VAL A 490 7.20 -3.40 -11.06
CA VAL A 490 7.04 -4.57 -10.17
C VAL A 490 8.40 -5.20 -9.91
N LEU A 491 8.80 -5.26 -8.64
CA LEU A 491 9.92 -6.08 -8.18
C LEU A 491 9.39 -7.48 -7.83
N ILE A 492 9.60 -8.44 -8.73
CA ILE A 492 9.38 -9.86 -8.41
C ILE A 492 10.68 -10.34 -7.79
N TRP A 493 10.72 -10.38 -6.45
CA TRP A 493 11.92 -10.76 -5.72
C TRP A 493 12.02 -12.28 -5.56
N ASP A 494 11.88 -12.96 -6.69
CA ASP A 494 12.07 -14.39 -6.81
C ASP A 494 13.13 -14.71 -7.86
N GLY A 495 14.18 -15.40 -7.41
CA GLY A 495 15.44 -15.55 -8.14
C GLY A 495 16.68 -15.44 -7.26
N GLY A 496 17.83 -15.22 -7.89
CA GLY A 496 19.12 -15.36 -7.22
C GLY A 496 20.35 -14.94 -8.03
N MET A 497 21.42 -15.71 -7.89
CA MET A 497 22.75 -15.41 -8.44
C MET A 497 23.21 -16.44 -9.48
N ASP A 498 24.11 -16.04 -10.37
CA ASP A 498 24.76 -16.97 -11.30
C ASP A 498 25.75 -17.89 -10.57
N GLU A 499 26.31 -18.87 -11.29
CA GLU A 499 27.25 -19.86 -10.74
C GLU A 499 28.61 -19.28 -10.29
N ASP A 500 28.83 -17.99 -10.58
CA ASP A 500 29.97 -17.18 -10.12
C ASP A 500 29.57 -16.25 -8.95
N GLY A 501 28.32 -16.34 -8.50
CA GLY A 501 27.72 -15.55 -7.43
C GLY A 501 27.50 -14.08 -7.81
N HIS A 502 27.36 -13.73 -9.10
CA HIS A 502 26.88 -12.41 -9.50
C HIS A 502 25.36 -12.35 -9.30
N PRO A 503 24.80 -11.28 -8.73
CA PRO A 503 23.36 -11.06 -8.75
C PRO A 503 22.82 -11.10 -10.18
N THR A 504 21.64 -11.70 -10.38
CA THR A 504 21.05 -11.83 -11.73
C THR A 504 19.84 -10.93 -11.91
N LEU A 505 19.60 -10.51 -13.15
CA LEU A 505 18.38 -9.83 -13.56
C LEU A 505 17.84 -10.53 -14.80
N ALA A 506 16.59 -10.98 -14.75
CA ALA A 506 15.96 -11.64 -15.88
C ALA A 506 15.71 -10.65 -17.03
N THR A 507 16.04 -11.06 -18.26
CA THR A 507 15.58 -10.43 -19.51
C THR A 507 14.42 -11.19 -20.16
N ALA A 508 14.27 -12.46 -19.78
CA ALA A 508 13.14 -13.31 -20.14
C ALA A 508 13.01 -14.48 -19.17
N LEU A 509 11.81 -15.04 -19.08
CA LEU A 509 11.51 -16.31 -18.40
C LEU A 509 10.80 -17.23 -19.38
N ARG A 510 10.98 -18.54 -19.20
CA ARG A 510 10.27 -19.50 -20.03
C ARG A 510 8.79 -19.56 -19.67
N GLY A 511 7.95 -19.81 -20.66
CA GLY A 511 6.58 -20.27 -20.45
C GLY A 511 6.54 -21.76 -20.13
N LEU A 512 5.36 -22.28 -19.78
CA LEU A 512 5.14 -23.69 -19.53
C LEU A 512 3.90 -24.16 -20.29
N PHE A 513 4.01 -25.28 -21.00
CA PHE A 513 2.87 -26.04 -21.49
C PHE A 513 3.01 -27.48 -21.00
N TYR A 514 2.19 -27.88 -20.02
CA TYR A 514 2.29 -29.16 -19.32
C TYR A 514 1.08 -30.04 -19.61
N THR A 515 1.31 -31.30 -19.97
CA THR A 515 0.26 -32.21 -20.42
C THR A 515 0.34 -33.59 -19.77
N GLN A 516 -0.81 -34.27 -19.67
CA GLN A 516 -0.91 -35.70 -19.48
C GLN A 516 -1.47 -36.36 -20.74
N LEU A 517 -0.68 -37.25 -21.35
CA LEU A 517 -1.13 -38.15 -22.40
C LEU A 517 -1.81 -39.36 -21.75
N ARG A 518 -3.05 -39.71 -22.16
CA ARG A 518 -3.73 -40.93 -21.72
C ARG A 518 -3.97 -41.84 -22.92
N ALA A 519 -3.29 -42.98 -22.93
CA ALA A 519 -3.38 -43.98 -23.98
C ALA A 519 -4.25 -45.17 -23.56
N LYS A 520 -5.10 -45.64 -24.46
CA LYS A 520 -6.05 -46.73 -24.25
C LYS A 520 -6.06 -47.67 -25.45
N GLY A 521 -6.06 -48.98 -25.18
CA GLY A 521 -6.02 -50.03 -26.21
C GLY A 521 -7.20 -50.98 -26.02
N ALA A 522 -6.91 -52.17 -25.51
CA ALA A 522 -7.95 -53.13 -25.15
C ALA A 522 -8.84 -52.63 -23.99
N ALA A 523 -10.08 -53.14 -23.91
CA ALA A 523 -11.01 -52.78 -22.84
C ALA A 523 -10.62 -53.32 -21.45
N VAL A 524 -9.69 -54.29 -21.39
CA VAL A 524 -9.18 -54.94 -20.16
C VAL A 524 -7.71 -55.31 -20.35
N ASP A 525 -7.00 -55.53 -19.25
CA ASP A 525 -5.66 -56.13 -19.24
C ASP A 525 -5.65 -57.48 -19.97
N LEU A 526 -4.66 -57.69 -20.84
CA LEU A 526 -4.49 -58.91 -21.64
C LEU A 526 -3.22 -59.66 -21.27
N HIS A 527 -3.28 -60.99 -21.27
CA HIS A 527 -2.10 -61.84 -21.04
C HIS A 527 -1.09 -61.70 -22.20
N SER A 528 0.11 -61.18 -21.94
CA SER A 528 1.03 -60.73 -23.00
C SER A 528 1.60 -61.85 -23.88
N GLY A 529 1.59 -63.11 -23.43
CA GLY A 529 1.90 -64.27 -24.28
C GLY A 529 0.83 -64.49 -25.36
N THR A 530 -0.40 -64.77 -24.94
CA THR A 530 -1.57 -65.04 -25.80
C THR A 530 -1.92 -63.90 -26.77
N TYR A 531 -1.74 -62.64 -26.36
CA TYR A 531 -2.13 -61.46 -27.13
C TYR A 531 -0.94 -60.65 -27.68
N GLY A 532 0.29 -61.09 -27.43
CA GLY A 532 1.50 -60.47 -27.95
C GLY A 532 1.55 -60.52 -29.46
N GLY A 533 1.79 -59.37 -30.10
CA GLY A 533 1.84 -59.24 -31.56
C GLY A 533 0.47 -59.11 -32.25
N VAL A 534 -0.65 -59.17 -31.52
CA VAL A 534 -2.01 -58.95 -32.08
C VAL A 534 -2.82 -57.87 -31.37
N ALA A 535 -2.60 -57.63 -30.07
CA ALA A 535 -3.32 -56.59 -29.34
C ALA A 535 -2.60 -55.23 -29.36
N PRO A 536 -3.33 -54.11 -29.45
CA PRO A 536 -2.77 -52.78 -29.32
C PRO A 536 -2.24 -52.57 -27.89
N ASN A 537 -0.98 -52.12 -27.77
CA ASN A 537 -0.31 -51.92 -26.49
C ASN A 537 -0.13 -50.40 -26.19
N PRO A 538 -0.81 -49.85 -25.18
CA PRO A 538 -0.68 -48.44 -24.78
C PRO A 538 0.73 -48.04 -24.35
N ILE A 539 1.46 -48.91 -23.63
CA ILE A 539 2.83 -48.62 -23.19
C ILE A 539 3.76 -48.48 -24.38
N ASN A 540 3.75 -49.45 -25.30
CA ASN A 540 4.62 -49.39 -26.49
C ASN A 540 4.32 -48.17 -27.36
N THR A 541 3.05 -47.73 -27.38
CA THR A 541 2.64 -46.55 -28.15
C THR A 541 3.08 -45.24 -27.48
N LEU A 542 2.88 -45.07 -26.17
CA LEU A 542 3.39 -43.90 -25.45
C LEU A 542 4.93 -43.84 -25.46
N ALA A 543 5.60 -44.99 -25.33
CA ALA A 543 7.05 -45.07 -25.42
C ALA A 543 7.56 -44.65 -26.81
N ARG A 544 6.85 -45.04 -27.90
CA ARG A 544 7.12 -44.54 -29.25
C ARG A 544 6.89 -43.04 -29.34
N VAL A 545 5.70 -42.56 -28.97
CA VAL A 545 5.35 -41.13 -29.04
C VAL A 545 6.42 -40.29 -28.34
N ILE A 546 6.74 -40.59 -27.07
CA ILE A 546 7.71 -39.81 -26.28
C ILE A 546 9.13 -39.92 -26.85
N GLY A 547 9.55 -41.11 -27.27
CA GLY A 547 10.85 -41.32 -27.94
C GLY A 547 10.96 -40.70 -29.34
N GLU A 548 9.85 -40.24 -29.92
CA GLU A 548 9.77 -39.53 -31.20
C GLU A 548 9.28 -38.07 -31.06
N LEU A 549 9.18 -37.52 -29.83
CA LEU A 549 8.91 -36.09 -29.57
C LEU A 549 10.20 -35.24 -29.50
N LYS A 550 11.30 -35.84 -29.05
CA LYS A 550 12.63 -35.25 -28.87
C LYS A 550 13.65 -36.29 -29.31
N ASP A 551 14.56 -35.91 -30.21
CA ASP A 551 15.52 -36.85 -30.79
C ASP A 551 16.72 -37.12 -29.86
N ARG A 552 17.58 -38.07 -30.25
CA ARG A 552 18.77 -38.46 -29.48
C ARG A 552 19.83 -37.34 -29.31
N HIS A 553 19.69 -36.25 -30.04
CA HIS A 553 20.56 -35.08 -30.01
C HIS A 553 19.90 -33.90 -29.28
N GLY A 554 18.73 -34.12 -28.68
CA GLY A 554 17.99 -33.14 -27.91
C GLY A 554 17.14 -32.15 -28.72
N HIS A 555 16.97 -32.36 -30.03
CA HIS A 555 16.14 -31.51 -30.87
C HIS A 555 14.68 -31.96 -30.85
N ILE A 556 13.75 -31.02 -30.72
CA ILE A 556 12.31 -31.28 -30.56
C ILE A 556 11.65 -31.39 -31.92
N THR A 557 11.08 -32.56 -32.23
CA THR A 557 10.70 -32.93 -33.60
C THR A 557 9.34 -32.38 -34.04
N ILE A 558 8.60 -31.73 -33.14
CA ILE A 558 7.24 -31.25 -33.39
C ILE A 558 7.29 -30.22 -34.54
N PRO A 559 6.58 -30.43 -35.67
CA PRO A 559 6.65 -29.52 -36.80
C PRO A 559 6.20 -28.10 -36.43
N GLY A 560 7.04 -27.11 -36.71
CA GLY A 560 6.80 -25.69 -36.42
C GLY A 560 7.21 -25.23 -35.02
N PHE A 561 7.67 -26.13 -34.14
CA PHE A 561 7.95 -25.82 -32.73
C PHE A 561 8.98 -24.70 -32.53
N TYR A 562 9.98 -24.59 -33.41
CA TYR A 562 11.04 -23.58 -33.34
C TYR A 562 10.78 -22.32 -34.19
N ASP A 563 9.70 -22.26 -34.97
CA ASP A 563 9.51 -21.24 -36.02
C ASP A 563 9.44 -19.80 -35.46
N ALA A 564 8.95 -19.65 -34.23
CA ALA A 564 8.85 -18.38 -33.52
C ALA A 564 10.02 -18.10 -32.55
N VAL A 565 11.01 -18.99 -32.42
CA VAL A 565 12.03 -18.87 -31.36
C VAL A 565 13.00 -17.71 -31.63
N ARG A 566 12.92 -16.65 -30.82
CA ARG A 566 13.79 -15.47 -30.90
C ARG A 566 15.26 -15.81 -30.62
N ALA A 567 16.08 -15.73 -31.66
CA ALA A 567 17.54 -15.91 -31.56
C ALA A 567 18.19 -14.93 -30.54
N PRO A 568 19.27 -15.34 -29.85
CA PRO A 568 20.08 -14.43 -29.05
C PRO A 568 20.69 -13.30 -29.87
N SER A 569 20.89 -12.14 -29.25
CA SER A 569 21.68 -11.07 -29.84
C SER A 569 23.14 -11.50 -30.03
N PRO A 570 23.89 -10.89 -30.97
CA PRO A 570 25.31 -11.16 -31.14
C PRO A 570 26.14 -10.89 -29.88
N GLU A 571 25.69 -9.98 -29.02
CA GLU A 571 26.35 -9.60 -27.76
C GLU A 571 26.10 -10.63 -26.65
N GLU A 572 24.84 -11.03 -26.41
CA GLU A 572 24.52 -12.17 -25.53
C GLU A 572 25.33 -13.41 -25.93
N LEU A 573 25.31 -13.76 -27.22
CA LEU A 573 26.00 -14.93 -27.72
C LEU A 573 27.53 -14.83 -27.61
N ALA A 574 28.11 -13.63 -27.75
CA ALA A 574 29.54 -13.40 -27.54
C ALA A 574 29.94 -13.49 -26.06
N ALA A 575 29.08 -13.04 -25.14
CA ALA A 575 29.29 -13.17 -23.70
C ALA A 575 29.15 -14.63 -23.24
N TRP A 576 28.11 -15.33 -23.67
CA TRP A 576 27.88 -16.74 -23.31
C TRP A 576 29.02 -17.64 -23.83
N LYS A 577 29.55 -17.41 -25.04
CA LYS A 577 30.72 -18.15 -25.56
C LYS A 577 31.98 -18.04 -24.70
N GLN A 578 32.11 -16.99 -23.89
CA GLN A 578 33.23 -16.82 -22.96
C GLN A 578 32.99 -17.55 -21.63
N LYS A 579 31.73 -17.71 -21.20
CA LYS A 579 31.34 -18.39 -19.96
C LYS A 579 31.09 -19.90 -20.12
N ASP A 580 30.61 -20.36 -21.28
CA ASP A 580 29.98 -21.69 -21.42
C ASP A 580 30.85 -22.87 -20.96
N ALA A 581 32.15 -22.86 -21.26
CA ALA A 581 33.07 -23.92 -20.82
C ALA A 581 33.22 -24.00 -19.29
N ARG A 582 33.07 -22.88 -18.57
CA ARG A 582 33.02 -22.84 -17.10
C ARG A 582 31.67 -23.33 -16.61
N TYR A 583 30.58 -22.76 -17.15
CA TYR A 583 29.20 -23.14 -16.83
C TYR A 583 28.98 -24.67 -16.94
N VAL A 584 29.45 -25.28 -18.04
CA VAL A 584 29.38 -26.74 -18.26
C VAL A 584 30.05 -27.52 -17.13
N GLU A 585 31.28 -27.19 -16.72
CA GLU A 585 31.97 -27.91 -15.66
C GLU A 585 31.36 -27.64 -14.28
N THR A 586 30.92 -26.40 -13.99
CA THR A 586 30.25 -26.06 -12.73
C THR A 586 28.94 -26.83 -12.57
N VAL A 587 28.06 -26.80 -13.59
CA VAL A 587 26.76 -27.50 -13.57
C VAL A 587 26.97 -29.01 -13.48
N LYS A 588 27.90 -29.59 -14.25
CA LYS A 588 28.27 -31.02 -14.12
C LYS A 588 28.71 -31.37 -12.70
N GLY A 589 29.49 -30.51 -12.05
CA GLY A 589 29.91 -30.66 -10.66
C GLY A 589 28.74 -30.65 -9.68
N MET A 590 27.87 -29.64 -9.79
CA MET A 590 26.68 -29.47 -8.95
C MET A 590 25.71 -30.65 -9.03
N ILE A 591 25.36 -31.10 -10.25
CA ILE A 591 24.36 -32.17 -10.45
C ILE A 591 24.97 -33.59 -10.54
N GLY A 592 26.30 -33.73 -10.36
CA GLY A 592 27.01 -35.01 -10.45
C GLY A 592 27.04 -35.65 -11.86
N ALA A 593 26.72 -34.90 -12.91
CA ALA A 593 26.58 -35.44 -14.27
C ALA A 593 27.92 -35.62 -14.99
N LYS A 594 28.06 -36.75 -15.70
CA LYS A 594 29.24 -37.05 -16.55
C LYS A 594 29.28 -36.20 -17.81
N THR A 595 28.11 -35.84 -18.33
CA THR A 595 27.89 -34.95 -19.49
C THR A 595 26.54 -34.26 -19.32
N LEU A 596 26.36 -33.12 -19.98
CA LEU A 596 25.05 -32.48 -20.13
C LEU A 596 24.36 -33.00 -21.40
N GLU A 597 23.03 -33.05 -21.40
CA GLU A 597 22.18 -33.35 -22.56
C GLU A 597 21.69 -32.05 -23.22
N GLY A 598 21.14 -32.14 -24.43
CA GLY A 598 20.38 -31.08 -25.08
C GLY A 598 20.92 -30.68 -26.45
N GLU A 599 20.09 -29.98 -27.22
CA GLU A 599 20.22 -29.69 -28.66
C GLU A 599 21.65 -29.44 -29.19
N ASP A 600 22.12 -30.33 -30.08
CA ASP A 600 23.40 -30.22 -30.77
C ASP A 600 23.59 -28.86 -31.49
N GLY A 601 24.79 -28.31 -31.41
CA GLY A 601 25.17 -27.05 -32.05
C GLY A 601 24.91 -25.77 -31.23
N PHE A 602 24.20 -25.88 -30.10
CA PHE A 602 23.97 -24.79 -29.15
C PHE A 602 24.83 -24.92 -27.87
N LEU A 603 25.19 -23.79 -27.29
CA LEU A 603 25.89 -23.72 -26.00
C LEU A 603 25.04 -24.30 -24.87
N ALA A 604 25.65 -24.68 -23.74
CA ALA A 604 24.87 -25.05 -22.55
C ALA A 604 24.07 -23.85 -22.01
N LEU A 605 24.63 -22.64 -22.02
CA LEU A 605 23.94 -21.39 -21.65
C LEU A 605 22.77 -21.04 -22.60
N GLU A 606 22.89 -21.29 -23.92
CA GLU A 606 21.77 -21.13 -24.85
C GLU A 606 20.64 -22.13 -24.53
N ARG A 607 21.00 -23.40 -24.28
CA ARG A 607 20.06 -24.46 -23.89
C ARG A 607 19.46 -24.24 -22.50
N ALA A 608 20.11 -23.47 -21.63
CA ALA A 608 19.61 -23.14 -20.30
C ALA A 608 18.40 -22.19 -20.33
N GLY A 609 18.37 -21.19 -21.22
CA GLY A 609 17.31 -20.17 -21.22
C GLY A 609 16.88 -19.56 -22.58
N SER A 610 17.60 -19.77 -23.69
CA SER A 610 17.23 -19.21 -25.01
C SER A 610 16.62 -20.22 -26.00
N ARG A 611 16.78 -21.52 -25.75
CA ARG A 611 16.07 -22.60 -26.49
C ARG A 611 14.84 -23.05 -25.70
N PRO A 612 13.74 -23.50 -26.33
CA PRO A 612 12.67 -24.22 -25.64
C PRO A 612 13.09 -25.65 -25.27
N THR A 613 12.38 -26.29 -24.34
CA THR A 613 12.63 -27.71 -23.95
C THR A 613 11.35 -28.55 -24.02
N LEU A 614 11.51 -29.89 -24.03
CA LEU A 614 10.44 -30.88 -23.94
C LEU A 614 10.98 -32.07 -23.15
N ASP A 615 10.35 -32.38 -22.03
CA ASP A 615 10.87 -33.35 -21.06
C ASP A 615 9.73 -34.19 -20.47
N ALA A 616 9.96 -35.49 -20.28
CA ALA A 616 8.96 -36.44 -19.81
C ALA A 616 9.05 -36.62 -18.29
N ASN A 617 8.06 -36.11 -17.56
CA ASN A 617 8.08 -35.99 -16.10
C ASN A 617 7.50 -37.23 -15.37
N GLY A 618 6.89 -38.17 -16.09
CA GLY A 618 6.39 -39.42 -15.52
C GLY A 618 5.74 -40.34 -16.54
N PHE A 619 5.77 -41.65 -16.29
CA PHE A 619 5.24 -42.68 -17.17
C PHE A 619 4.66 -43.83 -16.34
N ILE A 620 3.38 -44.16 -16.52
CA ILE A 620 2.65 -45.14 -15.70
C ILE A 620 1.79 -46.04 -16.58
N GLY A 621 1.90 -47.36 -16.40
CA GLY A 621 1.01 -48.35 -17.00
C GLY A 621 1.42 -49.79 -16.63
N GLY A 622 0.51 -50.75 -16.83
CA GLY A 622 0.84 -52.17 -16.63
C GLY A 622 1.04 -52.56 -15.19
N PHE A 623 2.22 -53.08 -14.87
CA PHE A 623 2.58 -53.59 -13.54
C PHE A 623 3.86 -52.93 -13.05
N THR A 624 3.73 -52.09 -12.03
CA THR A 624 4.81 -51.29 -11.43
C THR A 624 5.24 -51.79 -10.04
N GLY A 625 4.59 -52.85 -9.53
CA GLY A 625 4.93 -53.47 -8.24
C GLY A 625 6.13 -54.41 -8.32
N GLN A 626 6.59 -54.89 -7.15
CA GLN A 626 7.65 -55.90 -7.09
C GLN A 626 7.19 -57.25 -7.67
N GLY A 627 8.09 -57.95 -8.35
CA GLY A 627 7.83 -59.25 -9.00
C GLY A 627 7.67 -59.11 -10.52
N ALA A 628 6.81 -59.93 -11.13
CA ALA A 628 6.56 -59.91 -12.57
C ALA A 628 5.10 -60.27 -12.89
N LYS A 629 4.50 -59.55 -13.85
CA LYS A 629 3.17 -59.83 -14.42
C LYS A 629 3.26 -59.70 -15.95
N THR A 630 3.04 -60.79 -16.68
CA THR A 630 3.08 -60.83 -18.15
C THR A 630 1.79 -60.25 -18.75
N VAL A 631 1.70 -58.92 -18.81
CA VAL A 631 0.49 -58.18 -19.19
C VAL A 631 0.72 -57.13 -20.28
N ILE A 632 -0.25 -57.00 -21.18
CA ILE A 632 -0.47 -55.80 -22.00
C ILE A 632 -1.62 -55.05 -21.32
N PRO A 633 -1.42 -53.80 -20.85
CA PRO A 633 -2.47 -53.12 -20.09
C PRO A 633 -3.61 -52.60 -20.98
N ALA A 634 -4.78 -52.44 -20.37
CA ALA A 634 -5.91 -51.72 -21.00
C ALA A 634 -5.56 -50.26 -21.35
N ALA A 635 -4.81 -49.60 -20.45
CA ALA A 635 -4.45 -48.20 -20.56
C ALA A 635 -3.06 -47.90 -19.94
N ALA A 636 -2.49 -46.77 -20.35
CA ALA A 636 -1.27 -46.19 -19.78
C ALA A 636 -1.37 -44.66 -19.84
N SER A 637 -0.54 -43.93 -19.10
CA SER A 637 -0.45 -42.48 -19.21
C SER A 637 0.97 -41.99 -18.95
N ALA A 638 1.29 -40.82 -19.50
CA ALA A 638 2.57 -40.15 -19.28
C ALA A 638 2.37 -38.65 -19.14
N LYS A 639 3.23 -38.00 -18.35
CA LYS A 639 3.27 -36.54 -18.21
C LYS A 639 4.43 -35.98 -19.03
N VAL A 640 4.16 -34.95 -19.82
CA VAL A 640 5.15 -34.29 -20.69
C VAL A 640 5.00 -32.78 -20.56
N SER A 641 6.07 -32.12 -20.12
CA SER A 641 6.19 -30.67 -20.05
C SER A 641 7.00 -30.13 -21.23
N MET A 642 6.57 -29.00 -21.78
CA MET A 642 7.33 -28.18 -22.73
C MET A 642 7.57 -26.82 -22.09
N ARG A 643 8.82 -26.38 -22.05
CA ARG A 643 9.17 -25.02 -21.60
C ARG A 643 9.35 -24.13 -22.83
N LEU A 644 8.56 -23.07 -22.91
CA LEU A 644 8.47 -22.18 -24.07
C LEU A 644 9.40 -20.97 -23.89
N VAL A 645 9.90 -20.37 -24.96
CA VAL A 645 10.73 -19.15 -24.94
C VAL A 645 10.02 -18.01 -25.68
N PRO A 646 10.38 -16.73 -25.43
CA PRO A 646 9.69 -15.57 -26.01
C PRO A 646 9.35 -15.69 -27.50
N ASP A 647 8.20 -15.09 -27.84
CA ASP A 647 7.49 -15.15 -29.12
C ASP A 647 6.78 -16.48 -29.45
N GLN A 648 6.94 -17.55 -28.67
CA GLN A 648 6.12 -18.77 -28.81
C GLN A 648 4.73 -18.63 -28.16
N ASP A 649 3.66 -18.86 -28.93
CA ASP A 649 2.27 -18.97 -28.46
C ASP A 649 1.95 -20.39 -27.93
N PRO A 650 1.50 -20.56 -26.67
CA PRO A 650 1.06 -21.85 -26.14
C PRO A 650 -0.05 -22.54 -26.96
N GLN A 651 -0.97 -21.80 -27.59
CA GLN A 651 -2.08 -22.39 -28.34
C GLN A 651 -1.61 -23.01 -29.67
N ALA A 652 -0.75 -22.30 -30.41
CA ALA A 652 -0.06 -22.84 -31.58
C ALA A 652 0.80 -24.07 -31.23
N ILE A 653 1.53 -24.03 -30.11
CA ILE A 653 2.30 -25.19 -29.63
C ILE A 653 1.40 -26.37 -29.26
N GLN A 654 0.27 -26.15 -28.57
CA GLN A 654 -0.72 -27.21 -28.29
C GLN A 654 -1.22 -27.84 -29.59
N ALA A 655 -1.65 -27.04 -30.57
CA ALA A 655 -2.19 -27.54 -31.83
C ALA A 655 -1.16 -28.37 -32.62
N ALA A 656 0.11 -27.94 -32.63
CA ALA A 656 1.22 -28.68 -33.24
C ALA A 656 1.55 -29.98 -32.48
N PHE A 657 1.62 -29.92 -31.14
CA PHE A 657 1.88 -31.06 -30.27
C PHE A 657 0.81 -32.14 -30.40
N GLU A 658 -0.47 -31.80 -30.25
CA GLU A 658 -1.56 -32.76 -30.39
C GLU A 658 -1.58 -33.40 -31.79
N LYS A 659 -1.29 -32.62 -32.84
CA LYS A 659 -1.22 -33.12 -34.21
C LYS A 659 -0.10 -34.17 -34.33
N HIS A 660 1.11 -33.84 -33.86
CA HIS A 660 2.25 -34.76 -33.91
C HIS A 660 2.01 -36.02 -33.06
N VAL A 661 1.40 -35.89 -31.87
CA VAL A 661 0.97 -37.03 -31.04
C VAL A 661 -0.03 -37.93 -31.78
N ARG A 662 -1.01 -37.36 -32.51
CA ARG A 662 -1.96 -38.14 -33.33
C ARG A 662 -1.24 -38.85 -34.49
N GLU A 663 -0.30 -38.19 -35.16
CA GLU A 663 0.51 -38.77 -36.24
C GLU A 663 1.43 -39.90 -35.74
N LEU A 664 1.97 -39.77 -34.52
CA LEU A 664 2.79 -40.77 -33.82
C LEU A 664 1.99 -41.86 -33.09
N THR A 665 0.66 -41.82 -33.09
CA THR A 665 -0.18 -42.84 -32.41
C THR A 665 -0.24 -44.15 -33.21
N THR A 666 -0.15 -45.30 -32.53
CA THR A 666 -0.25 -46.62 -33.17
C THR A 666 -1.71 -46.93 -33.52
N PRO A 667 -2.04 -47.37 -34.74
CA PRO A 667 -3.39 -47.82 -35.08
C PRO A 667 -3.91 -48.86 -34.08
N GLY A 668 -5.12 -48.62 -33.54
CA GLY A 668 -5.72 -49.44 -32.49
C GLY A 668 -5.44 -48.99 -31.06
N VAL A 669 -4.62 -47.96 -30.85
CA VAL A 669 -4.55 -47.19 -29.60
C VAL A 669 -5.23 -45.84 -29.79
N GLU A 670 -6.03 -45.44 -28.81
CA GLU A 670 -6.61 -44.11 -28.64
C GLU A 670 -5.70 -43.31 -27.69
N ILE A 671 -5.31 -42.08 -28.04
CA ILE A 671 -4.61 -41.16 -27.12
C ILE A 671 -5.41 -39.87 -27.01
N SER A 672 -5.76 -39.49 -25.78
CA SER A 672 -6.18 -38.12 -25.47
C SER A 672 -5.03 -37.32 -24.83
N VAL A 673 -5.06 -36.01 -25.07
CA VAL A 673 -4.17 -35.03 -24.44
C VAL A 673 -5.00 -34.23 -23.43
N GLU A 674 -4.51 -34.15 -22.20
CA GLU A 674 -5.08 -33.35 -21.12
C GLU A 674 -4.07 -32.27 -20.76
N VAL A 675 -4.46 -31.00 -20.81
CA VAL A 675 -3.59 -29.88 -20.41
C VAL A 675 -3.66 -29.76 -18.89
N LEU A 676 -2.52 -29.88 -18.22
CA LEU A 676 -2.37 -29.74 -16.77
C LEU A 676 -2.04 -28.30 -16.37
N GLY A 677 -1.39 -27.54 -17.25
CA GLY A 677 -1.04 -26.14 -17.04
C GLY A 677 -0.52 -25.49 -18.31
N SER A 678 -0.79 -24.19 -18.48
CA SER A 678 -0.38 -23.41 -19.65
C SER A 678 -0.13 -21.96 -19.26
N ALA A 679 1.10 -21.48 -19.43
CA ALA A 679 1.53 -20.11 -19.19
C ALA A 679 2.45 -19.63 -20.33
N PRO A 680 2.24 -18.42 -20.89
CA PRO A 680 3.10 -17.87 -21.93
C PRO A 680 4.52 -17.54 -21.40
N PRO A 681 5.52 -17.42 -22.29
CA PRO A 681 6.83 -16.90 -21.93
C PRO A 681 6.77 -15.38 -21.67
N VAL A 682 7.55 -14.91 -20.70
CA VAL A 682 7.60 -13.49 -20.31
C VAL A 682 8.90 -12.85 -20.80
N THR A 683 8.81 -11.66 -21.38
CA THR A 683 9.98 -10.79 -21.61
C THR A 683 10.03 -9.68 -20.56
N CYS A 684 11.19 -9.50 -19.95
CA CYS A 684 11.47 -8.44 -18.99
C CYS A 684 12.39 -7.42 -19.66
N ASP A 685 11.91 -6.19 -19.83
CA ASP A 685 12.79 -5.10 -20.26
C ASP A 685 13.76 -4.71 -19.14
N VAL A 686 14.98 -4.36 -19.53
CA VAL A 686 16.09 -4.00 -18.62
C VAL A 686 16.71 -2.63 -18.93
N ASP A 687 16.12 -1.86 -19.85
CA ASP A 687 16.49 -0.45 -20.12
C ASP A 687 15.46 0.56 -19.58
N ASN A 688 14.89 0.24 -18.41
CA ASN A 688 14.05 1.11 -17.59
C ASN A 688 14.76 1.50 -16.27
N ASP A 689 14.24 2.53 -15.59
CA ASP A 689 14.90 3.11 -14.42
C ASP A 689 14.94 2.17 -13.21
N ALA A 690 13.97 1.26 -13.07
CA ALA A 690 14.00 0.25 -12.02
C ALA A 690 15.11 -0.79 -12.25
N ALA A 691 15.26 -1.29 -13.48
CA ALA A 691 16.38 -2.15 -13.85
C ALA A 691 17.74 -1.44 -13.69
N ARG A 692 17.85 -0.15 -14.04
CA ARG A 692 19.07 0.64 -13.82
C ARG A 692 19.39 0.82 -12.33
N ALA A 693 18.39 1.20 -11.52
CA ALA A 693 18.55 1.42 -10.08
C ALA A 693 18.93 0.13 -9.33
N LEU A 694 18.30 -1.01 -9.65
CA LEU A 694 18.63 -2.29 -9.00
C LEU A 694 20.05 -2.77 -9.35
N ARG A 695 20.48 -2.59 -10.60
CA ARG A 695 21.85 -2.95 -11.01
C ARG A 695 22.91 -2.12 -10.28
N GLU A 696 22.68 -0.82 -10.13
CA GLU A 696 23.56 0.05 -9.34
C GLU A 696 23.54 -0.30 -7.84
N ALA A 697 22.37 -0.63 -7.29
CA ALA A 697 22.23 -1.10 -5.90
C ALA A 697 23.01 -2.40 -5.65
N TYR A 698 22.94 -3.37 -6.58
CA TYR A 698 23.77 -4.58 -6.54
C TYR A 698 25.26 -4.26 -6.68
N ARG A 699 25.65 -3.36 -7.59
CA ARG A 699 27.05 -2.96 -7.75
C ARG A 699 27.63 -2.38 -6.45
N GLN A 700 26.82 -1.62 -5.69
CA GLN A 700 27.19 -1.06 -4.40
C GLN A 700 27.23 -2.11 -3.26
N ALA A 701 26.14 -2.86 -3.04
CA ALA A 701 26.04 -3.81 -1.92
C ALA A 701 26.82 -5.12 -2.14
N PHE A 702 26.84 -5.62 -3.38
CA PHE A 702 27.50 -6.89 -3.73
C PHE A 702 28.92 -6.72 -4.26
N GLY A 703 29.32 -5.52 -4.71
CA GLY A 703 30.64 -5.28 -5.29
C GLY A 703 30.88 -6.05 -6.59
N LYS A 704 29.80 -6.44 -7.26
CA LYS A 704 29.75 -7.25 -8.49
C LYS A 704 28.78 -6.62 -9.48
N GLU A 705 29.08 -6.74 -10.76
CA GLU A 705 28.13 -6.41 -11.83
C GLU A 705 26.96 -7.40 -11.83
N THR A 706 25.75 -6.93 -12.16
CA THR A 706 24.58 -7.79 -12.32
C THR A 706 24.62 -8.53 -13.66
N ALA A 707 24.48 -9.86 -13.64
CA ALA A 707 24.38 -10.68 -14.82
C ALA A 707 22.97 -10.62 -15.43
N LEU A 708 22.86 -10.23 -16.71
CA LEU A 708 21.61 -10.32 -17.46
C LEU A 708 21.42 -11.77 -17.93
N ILE A 709 20.32 -12.41 -17.55
CA ILE A 709 20.06 -13.83 -17.83
C ILE A 709 18.69 -14.06 -18.47
N ARG A 710 18.55 -15.16 -19.22
CA ARG A 710 17.25 -15.73 -19.58
C ARG A 710 16.98 -16.90 -18.62
N VAL A 711 15.92 -16.81 -17.82
CA VAL A 711 15.59 -17.80 -16.78
C VAL A 711 14.97 -19.04 -17.42
N GLY A 712 15.52 -20.21 -17.09
CA GLY A 712 15.10 -21.48 -17.69
C GLY A 712 13.78 -22.04 -17.14
N GLY A 713 13.37 -21.59 -15.96
CA GLY A 713 12.07 -21.87 -15.34
C GLY A 713 10.96 -20.89 -15.75
N SER A 714 9.82 -20.99 -15.08
CA SER A 714 8.65 -20.13 -15.26
C SER A 714 8.19 -19.66 -13.89
N ILE A 715 7.96 -18.37 -13.71
CA ILE A 715 7.31 -17.78 -12.53
C ILE A 715 5.93 -17.31 -13.03
N PRO A 716 4.81 -18.00 -12.73
CA PRO A 716 3.52 -17.73 -13.36
C PRO A 716 3.03 -16.31 -13.12
N VAL A 717 3.24 -15.76 -11.92
CA VAL A 717 2.82 -14.40 -11.55
C VAL A 717 3.44 -13.30 -12.43
N ALA A 718 4.58 -13.57 -13.08
CA ALA A 718 5.17 -12.64 -14.04
C ALA A 718 4.26 -12.44 -15.27
N VAL A 719 3.43 -13.43 -15.62
CA VAL A 719 2.36 -13.29 -16.61
C VAL A 719 1.22 -12.46 -16.03
N ASP A 720 0.70 -12.79 -14.84
CA ASP A 720 -0.45 -12.09 -14.27
C ASP A 720 -0.18 -10.60 -14.01
N PHE A 721 1.02 -10.19 -13.57
CA PHE A 721 1.38 -8.77 -13.49
C PHE A 721 1.56 -8.12 -14.87
N GLN A 722 2.12 -8.84 -15.86
CA GLN A 722 2.28 -8.32 -17.22
C GLN A 722 0.92 -8.08 -17.90
N GLU A 723 -0.06 -8.96 -17.69
CA GLU A 723 -1.42 -8.81 -18.23
C GLU A 723 -2.26 -7.79 -17.45
N ALA A 724 -2.16 -7.76 -16.11
CA ALA A 724 -3.08 -6.97 -15.28
C ALA A 724 -2.62 -5.55 -14.95
N VAL A 725 -1.29 -5.29 -14.94
CA VAL A 725 -0.70 -3.99 -14.55
C VAL A 725 0.11 -3.38 -15.69
N GLY A 726 0.80 -4.19 -16.50
CA GLY A 726 1.56 -3.73 -17.68
C GLY A 726 2.81 -2.89 -17.36
N ALA A 727 3.17 -2.74 -16.09
CA ALA A 727 4.38 -2.06 -15.65
C ALA A 727 5.66 -2.91 -15.92
N PRO A 728 6.85 -2.29 -16.03
CA PRO A 728 8.12 -3.00 -16.11
C PRO A 728 8.32 -4.01 -14.97
N LEU A 729 8.64 -5.25 -15.34
CA LEU A 729 8.94 -6.33 -14.40
C LEU A 729 10.44 -6.43 -14.18
N VAL A 730 10.87 -6.30 -12.92
CA VAL A 730 12.26 -6.47 -12.48
C VAL A 730 12.31 -7.75 -11.66
N ILE A 731 12.83 -8.83 -12.25
CA ILE A 731 12.86 -10.15 -11.62
C ILE A 731 14.29 -10.51 -11.21
N SER A 732 14.48 -10.74 -9.91
CA SER A 732 15.80 -10.84 -9.28
C SER A 732 15.69 -11.43 -7.86
N GLY A 733 16.81 -11.60 -7.15
CA GLY A 733 16.79 -12.13 -5.78
C GLY A 733 18.19 -12.36 -5.20
N ILE A 734 18.29 -13.28 -4.23
CA ILE A 734 19.53 -13.53 -3.47
C ILE A 734 19.91 -15.00 -3.23
N ALA A 735 19.12 -15.97 -3.70
CA ALA A 735 19.49 -17.39 -3.65
C ALA A 735 20.81 -17.66 -4.38
N GLN A 736 21.66 -18.55 -3.86
CA GLN A 736 22.87 -18.97 -4.56
C GLN A 736 22.56 -20.14 -5.52
N ALA A 737 23.38 -20.32 -6.57
CA ALA A 737 23.11 -21.30 -7.63
C ALA A 737 23.01 -22.77 -7.13
N ASP A 738 23.60 -23.08 -5.98
CA ASP A 738 23.57 -24.37 -5.30
C ASP A 738 22.61 -24.43 -4.08
N SER A 739 21.71 -23.44 -3.89
CA SER A 739 20.72 -23.35 -2.79
C SER A 739 19.81 -24.57 -2.56
N ALA A 740 19.86 -25.60 -3.42
CA ALA A 740 19.05 -26.82 -3.35
C ALA A 740 17.53 -26.55 -3.28
N ILE A 741 17.09 -25.55 -4.05
CA ILE A 741 15.68 -25.18 -4.25
C ILE A 741 14.84 -26.42 -4.65
N HIS A 742 13.61 -26.47 -4.15
CA HIS A 742 12.67 -27.60 -4.18
C HIS A 742 13.19 -28.94 -3.60
N SER A 743 14.47 -29.04 -3.22
CA SER A 743 15.14 -30.30 -2.87
C SER A 743 15.36 -30.44 -1.36
N PRO A 744 15.75 -31.64 -0.87
CA PRO A 744 16.23 -31.81 0.49
C PRO A 744 17.51 -31.02 0.78
N ASN A 745 17.59 -30.41 1.96
CA ASN A 745 18.70 -29.53 2.38
C ASN A 745 18.79 -28.21 1.60
N GLU A 746 17.65 -27.63 1.26
CA GLU A 746 17.55 -26.23 0.83
C GLU A 746 18.21 -25.28 1.85
N HIS A 747 18.93 -24.27 1.36
CA HIS A 747 19.68 -23.32 2.19
C HIS A 747 19.98 -21.98 1.50
N LEU A 748 20.18 -20.95 2.31
CA LEU A 748 20.56 -19.60 1.87
C LEU A 748 21.81 -19.11 2.63
N VAL A 749 22.77 -18.53 1.92
CA VAL A 749 23.93 -17.85 2.52
C VAL A 749 23.46 -16.62 3.29
N ILE A 750 23.74 -16.56 4.60
CA ILE A 750 23.27 -15.49 5.50
C ILE A 750 23.83 -14.12 5.10
N ASP A 751 25.02 -14.06 4.52
CA ASP A 751 25.56 -12.80 4.00
C ASP A 751 24.85 -12.32 2.72
N ASN A 752 24.35 -13.24 1.87
CA ASN A 752 23.50 -12.87 0.73
C ASN A 752 22.18 -12.26 1.22
N TYR A 753 21.58 -12.81 2.29
CA TYR A 753 20.39 -12.25 2.94
C TYR A 753 20.59 -10.80 3.38
N HIS A 754 21.62 -10.52 4.18
CA HIS A 754 21.85 -9.16 4.66
C HIS A 754 22.31 -8.17 3.58
N ARG A 755 23.02 -8.63 2.55
CA ARG A 755 23.39 -7.80 1.40
C ARG A 755 22.21 -7.60 0.44
N GLY A 756 21.25 -8.53 0.41
CA GLY A 756 19.93 -8.36 -0.19
C GLY A 756 19.16 -7.23 0.48
N ILE A 757 19.06 -7.22 1.81
CA ILE A 757 18.48 -6.11 2.58
C ILE A 757 19.15 -4.79 2.19
N GLU A 758 20.50 -4.73 2.16
CA GLU A 758 21.20 -3.50 1.74
C GLU A 758 20.92 -3.11 0.27
N ALA A 759 20.88 -4.07 -0.65
CA ALA A 759 20.56 -3.83 -2.06
C ALA A 759 19.13 -3.31 -2.25
N VAL A 760 18.14 -3.85 -1.54
CA VAL A 760 16.75 -3.38 -1.64
C VAL A 760 16.58 -1.97 -1.04
N ILE A 761 17.25 -1.65 0.08
CA ILE A 761 17.30 -0.27 0.61
C ILE A 761 17.89 0.68 -0.46
N ARG A 762 19.04 0.34 -1.04
CA ARG A 762 19.70 1.14 -2.09
C ARG A 762 18.81 1.30 -3.34
N PHE A 763 18.12 0.24 -3.76
CA PHE A 763 17.21 0.24 -4.91
C PHE A 763 16.01 1.17 -4.69
N ILE A 764 15.32 1.04 -3.56
CA ILE A 764 14.17 1.87 -3.20
C ILE A 764 14.57 3.35 -3.07
N CYS A 765 15.76 3.65 -2.55
CA CYS A 765 16.29 5.02 -2.53
C CYS A 765 16.65 5.54 -3.94
N GLY A 766 17.30 4.73 -4.78
CA GLY A 766 17.66 5.12 -6.16
C GLY A 766 16.45 5.42 -7.04
N LEU A 767 15.34 4.71 -6.86
CA LEU A 767 14.05 4.97 -7.51
C LEU A 767 13.42 6.33 -7.16
N ALA A 768 13.93 7.04 -6.15
CA ALA A 768 13.47 8.39 -5.79
C ALA A 768 14.24 9.52 -6.48
N GLU A 769 15.36 9.21 -7.16
CA GLU A 769 16.28 10.17 -7.79
C GLU A 769 16.05 10.38 -9.30
N GLY A 770 15.35 9.44 -9.95
CA GLY A 770 14.76 9.60 -11.29
C GLY A 770 13.57 10.56 -11.29
#